data_AF-A0A0F9GU98-F1
#
_entry.id   AF-A0A0F9GU98-F1
#
_cell.length_a   1.000
_cell.length_b   1.000
_cell.length_c   1.000
_cell.angle_alpha   90.00
_cell.angle_beta   90.00
_cell.angle_gamma   90.00
#
_symmetry.space_group_name_H-M   'P 1'
#
loop_
_entity.id
_entity.type
_entity.pdbx_description
1 polymer ?
#
loop_
_entity_poly.entity_id
_entity_poly.type
_entity_poly.pdbx_seq_one_letter_code
_entity_poly.pdbx_strand_id
1 'polypeptide(L)'
;KGRAKADPPEFRAEPYVGMLLRTAANRVFFLAVNPEGTVWHARRKGVGSWDRAWNPGTFKAVTRRAYGYWITEMKIALSDLGMEKGARPRGWSGNFVCRKLTGSAPKGSREVWTYSHLAWVPGVEWTGKELRVGPVAPLRFDGEAKAPQPGPGPAQAQPAPWSGCEFTAAELQAVYPEGPVLLVPQVTDGPKIDGDPKDPAWQRVPAVQLEYLDADVPGKPNRNRTWMRILTDARYLYVLFDCEESNIKDLVIGSDVLWKDDCADLFLDVGRHQDIGDRGYHIIETNPKGRYLASTWVREEWHPKSLKIGTKIYEDRWVAEIRVSFEDLGIDPKMFPKVWGANLFRVRCSERGRFKGNWFNPLRSNNEFAWRGNFIRNGHHPSMYGVLYFQVGNALPSELMARLREKRRSTEKLTLKTYQPPRPSPRPAADVSKKDAVFVRKPTVTVKGEEARIALEVSKPTDVAVGIRDGKGRIVRHLASGQLGPRAPGPLRRGSLKQELKWDFTDDFGKSVPPGDYSVEIGLGLKAEKSKVLLGDPHKLYDVQGLTTDSKGLLYVFHQRRRPYPISVVRVFDREGRFVRQIMPLPAHLPADKLEGAGVIRLAEGRWMPVVYEGLQRAFVPGTINFGAQQPSMTRDGRLVLINSVTRIYQEVPQRLFFFGADGSVAKNFAGPVISRLPRFGTMATALSPDGKFVYVTGLENKTRGILWHAPFKAARRPLHVVYRIGLDGAADELPRKPFLGRYEIDGKDERHLSDPGGLAVDSKGRIYVADTGNGRVAVFSPDGEFLKAAKLDTPMLVKVHPKSGAIYVLCGKGEAYRLVKLRSFEDPSPVAEVTVTRGKNRRDRGHPTLLALDASATQPLLWVAAGRESVRQIVDRGETLQDRGDPIRRRFEKRGGSDIPNSFRTFEISHT
;
A
#
# COMPACT_ATOMS: atom_id res chain seq x y z
N LYS A 1 4.09 -15.23 47.72
CA LYS A 1 4.46 -15.35 49.16
C LYS A 1 5.91 -14.94 49.33
N GLY A 2 6.22 -14.08 50.30
CA GLY A 2 7.58 -13.86 50.81
C GLY A 2 8.33 -12.63 50.26
N ARG A 3 8.58 -11.65 51.13
CA ARG A 3 9.57 -10.58 50.99
C ARG A 3 10.99 -11.15 51.02
N ALA A 4 11.92 -10.53 50.29
CA ALA A 4 13.27 -10.16 50.77
C ALA A 4 13.89 -9.13 49.82
N LYS A 5 14.48 -8.08 50.41
CA LYS A 5 15.23 -6.99 49.77
C LYS A 5 16.63 -7.45 49.35
N ALA A 6 17.13 -6.95 48.21
CA ALA A 6 18.45 -6.32 47.99
C ALA A 6 18.61 -6.05 46.47
N ASP A 7 19.02 -4.84 46.11
CA ASP A 7 19.14 -4.31 44.74
C ASP A 7 20.21 -5.03 43.88
N PRO A 8 20.12 -4.90 42.54
CA PRO A 8 21.34 -4.63 41.76
C PRO A 8 21.17 -3.45 40.77
N PRO A 9 22.32 -2.92 40.28
CA PRO A 9 22.53 -1.54 39.89
C PRO A 9 22.13 -1.21 38.44
N GLU A 10 22.03 0.10 38.19
CA GLU A 10 22.16 0.83 36.92
C GLU A 10 21.92 0.06 35.61
N PHE A 11 20.82 0.40 34.93
CA PHE A 11 20.49 -0.04 33.58
C PHE A 11 21.22 0.81 32.52
N ARG A 12 22.06 0.19 31.68
CA ARG A 12 22.50 0.74 30.38
C ARG A 12 22.26 -0.27 29.27
N ALA A 13 21.73 0.20 28.14
CA ALA A 13 21.56 -0.59 26.92
C ALA A 13 22.56 -0.13 25.86
N GLU A 14 23.48 -1.01 25.45
CA GLU A 14 24.47 -0.73 24.41
C GLU A 14 24.12 -1.45 23.10
N PRO A 15 24.22 -0.79 21.93
CA PRO A 15 23.97 -1.42 20.64
C PRO A 15 25.11 -2.38 20.26
N TYR A 16 24.82 -3.40 19.45
CA TYR A 16 25.82 -4.35 18.96
C TYR A 16 25.71 -4.50 17.43
N VAL A 17 26.85 -4.63 16.74
CA VAL A 17 26.92 -5.10 15.36
C VAL A 17 27.32 -6.57 15.39
N GLY A 18 26.43 -7.47 14.93
CA GLY A 18 26.65 -8.91 14.96
C GLY A 18 26.59 -9.60 13.59
N MET A 19 27.24 -10.75 13.47
CA MET A 19 27.26 -11.63 12.30
C MET A 19 27.07 -13.08 12.73
N LEU A 20 26.29 -13.83 11.94
CA LEU A 20 26.22 -15.29 12.01
C LEU A 20 26.99 -15.88 10.84
N LEU A 21 27.92 -16.79 11.12
CA LEU A 21 28.74 -17.46 10.11
C LEU A 21 28.38 -18.92 10.07
N ARG A 22 28.20 -19.48 8.87
CA ARG A 22 28.03 -20.93 8.67
C ARG A 22 29.18 -21.45 7.80
N THR A 23 29.92 -22.44 8.30
CA THR A 23 31.05 -23.02 7.56
C THR A 23 30.61 -24.21 6.70
N ALA A 24 31.48 -24.67 5.79
CA ALA A 24 31.23 -25.82 4.92
C ALA A 24 30.96 -27.14 5.68
N ALA A 25 31.51 -27.27 6.89
CA ALA A 25 31.24 -28.37 7.83
C ALA A 25 29.93 -28.20 8.62
N ASN A 26 29.05 -27.28 8.18
CA ASN A 26 27.75 -26.98 8.78
C ASN A 26 27.81 -26.45 10.23
N ARG A 27 28.98 -25.96 10.67
CA ARG A 27 29.14 -25.30 11.97
C ARG A 27 28.64 -23.87 11.88
N VAL A 28 27.97 -23.39 12.93
CA VAL A 28 27.44 -22.01 12.99
C VAL A 28 28.14 -21.25 14.10
N PHE A 29 28.54 -20.02 13.84
CA PHE A 29 29.19 -19.11 14.78
C PHE A 29 28.39 -17.82 14.84
N PHE A 30 28.35 -17.19 16.00
CA PHE A 30 27.82 -15.86 16.27
C PHE A 30 28.97 -15.01 16.76
N LEU A 31 29.07 -13.80 16.24
CA LEU A 31 30.11 -12.82 16.55
C LEU A 31 29.42 -11.47 16.64
N ALA A 32 29.72 -10.64 17.62
CA ALA A 32 29.19 -9.29 17.72
C ALA A 32 30.17 -8.35 18.42
N VAL A 33 30.09 -7.06 18.11
CA VAL A 33 30.95 -6.02 18.69
C VAL A 33 30.09 -4.79 19.02
N ASN A 34 30.26 -4.17 20.18
CA ASN A 34 29.58 -2.91 20.53
C ASN A 34 30.39 -1.69 20.05
N PRO A 35 29.83 -0.45 20.12
CA PRO A 35 30.55 0.77 19.78
C PRO A 35 31.86 0.98 20.53
N GLU A 36 31.96 0.44 21.74
CA GLU A 36 33.13 0.52 22.62
C GLU A 36 34.23 -0.49 22.24
N GLY A 37 33.97 -1.39 21.28
CA GLY A 37 34.92 -2.40 20.80
C GLY A 37 34.88 -3.75 21.54
N THR A 38 33.97 -3.92 22.49
CA THR A 38 33.75 -5.16 23.24
C THR A 38 33.15 -6.24 22.35
N VAL A 39 33.79 -7.41 22.33
CA VAL A 39 33.46 -8.53 21.45
C VAL A 39 32.67 -9.60 22.17
N TRP A 40 31.62 -10.11 21.52
CA TRP A 40 30.85 -11.26 21.93
C TRP A 40 30.93 -12.34 20.87
N HIS A 41 31.12 -13.58 21.28
CA HIS A 41 31.23 -14.70 20.35
C HIS A 41 30.60 -15.97 20.93
N ALA A 42 30.00 -16.79 20.07
CA ALA A 42 29.48 -18.09 20.45
C ALA A 42 29.48 -19.06 19.27
N ARG A 43 29.73 -20.34 19.51
CA ARG A 43 29.67 -21.38 18.48
C ARG A 43 28.52 -22.35 18.75
N ARG A 44 27.71 -22.68 17.75
CA ARG A 44 26.60 -23.61 17.90
C ARG A 44 27.10 -25.05 18.14
N LYS A 45 26.68 -25.71 19.24
CA LYS A 45 26.96 -27.13 19.52
C LYS A 45 25.90 -28.09 18.95
N GLY A 46 24.68 -27.60 18.68
CA GLY A 46 23.54 -28.42 18.25
C GLY A 46 22.27 -27.61 17.95
N VAL A 47 21.10 -28.26 17.80
CA VAL A 47 19.84 -27.55 17.52
C VAL A 47 19.39 -26.75 18.74
N GLY A 48 19.55 -25.42 18.65
CA GLY A 48 19.15 -24.49 19.71
C GLY A 48 20.17 -24.29 20.84
N SER A 49 21.38 -24.87 20.76
CA SER A 49 22.42 -24.76 21.80
C SER A 49 23.69 -24.02 21.32
N TRP A 50 24.21 -23.12 22.17
CA TRP A 50 25.34 -22.24 21.90
C TRP A 50 26.48 -22.42 22.93
N ASP A 51 27.71 -22.51 22.44
CA ASP A 51 28.97 -22.52 23.19
C ASP A 51 29.45 -21.08 23.38
N ARG A 52 29.12 -20.46 24.51
CA ARG A 52 29.60 -19.11 24.83
C ARG A 52 31.05 -19.08 25.31
N ALA A 53 31.62 -20.25 25.65
CA ALA A 53 33.01 -20.38 26.08
C ALA A 53 33.99 -20.58 24.90
N TRP A 54 33.50 -20.74 23.67
CA TRP A 54 34.35 -20.76 22.48
C TRP A 54 34.97 -19.39 22.31
N ASN A 55 36.29 -19.26 22.51
CA ASN A 55 37.04 -18.02 22.34
C ASN A 55 37.97 -18.13 21.12
N PRO A 56 37.74 -17.39 20.03
CA PRO A 56 38.67 -17.37 18.90
C PRO A 56 39.99 -16.72 19.32
N GLY A 57 41.12 -17.42 19.12
CA GLY A 57 42.44 -16.97 19.56
C GLY A 57 42.92 -15.67 18.88
N THR A 58 42.35 -15.34 17.72
CA THR A 58 42.69 -14.12 16.96
C THR A 58 41.42 -13.42 16.51
N PHE A 59 40.92 -12.50 17.33
CA PHE A 59 39.82 -11.60 17.00
C PHE A 59 40.25 -10.15 17.22
N LYS A 60 40.29 -9.34 16.15
CA LYS A 60 40.54 -7.90 16.25
C LYS A 60 39.35 -7.16 15.65
N ALA A 61 38.77 -6.24 16.42
CA ALA A 61 37.75 -5.32 15.91
C ALA A 61 38.17 -3.87 16.14
N VAL A 62 37.97 -3.02 15.14
CA VAL A 62 38.20 -1.58 15.23
C VAL A 62 36.89 -0.89 14.88
N THR A 63 36.35 -0.14 15.83
CA THR A 63 35.17 0.69 15.63
C THR A 63 35.60 2.16 15.55
N ARG A 64 35.22 2.86 14.48
CA ARG A 64 35.47 4.29 14.29
C ARG A 64 34.19 5.04 13.92
N ARG A 65 34.15 6.34 14.22
CA ARG A 65 33.01 7.21 13.90
C ARG A 65 33.35 8.09 12.69
N ALA A 66 32.55 8.02 11.63
CA ALA A 66 32.73 8.84 10.43
C ALA A 66 31.36 9.16 9.80
N TYR A 67 31.15 10.42 9.38
CA TYR A 67 29.92 10.88 8.71
C TYR A 67 28.60 10.55 9.45
N GLY A 68 28.64 10.54 10.79
CA GLY A 68 27.48 10.22 11.63
C GLY A 68 27.19 8.72 11.82
N TYR A 69 28.05 7.85 11.29
CA TYR A 69 27.90 6.39 11.36
C TYR A 69 29.04 5.74 12.16
N TRP A 70 28.74 4.58 12.76
CA TRP A 70 29.73 3.68 13.33
C TRP A 70 30.21 2.70 12.27
N ILE A 71 31.51 2.72 11.98
CA ILE A 71 32.16 1.79 11.05
C ILE A 71 32.97 0.80 11.88
N THR A 72 32.61 -0.48 11.82
CA THR A 72 33.31 -1.56 12.52
C THR A 72 34.00 -2.49 11.52
N GLU A 73 35.31 -2.61 11.64
CA GLU A 73 36.12 -3.58 10.88
C GLU A 73 36.48 -4.74 11.81
N MET A 74 36.28 -5.99 11.36
CA MET A 74 36.58 -7.19 12.15
C MET A 74 37.53 -8.12 11.40
N LYS A 75 38.45 -8.75 12.14
CA LYS A 75 39.46 -9.67 11.63
C LYS A 75 39.51 -10.93 12.49
N ILE A 76 39.39 -12.10 11.84
CA ILE A 76 39.30 -13.41 12.50
C ILE A 76 40.17 -14.43 11.76
N ALA A 77 40.94 -15.24 12.50
CA ALA A 77 41.69 -16.32 11.90
C ALA A 77 40.78 -17.48 11.48
N LEU A 78 41.06 -18.05 10.31
CA LEU A 78 40.26 -19.16 9.76
C LEU A 78 40.47 -20.46 10.55
N SER A 79 41.61 -20.62 11.21
CA SER A 79 41.90 -21.70 12.15
C SER A 79 40.90 -21.76 13.31
N ASP A 80 40.53 -20.61 13.87
CA ASP A 80 39.55 -20.48 14.95
C ASP A 80 38.13 -20.91 14.53
N LEU A 81 37.85 -20.86 13.22
CA LEU A 81 36.61 -21.36 12.61
C LEU A 81 36.72 -22.85 12.20
N GLY A 82 37.88 -23.48 12.41
CA GLY A 82 38.20 -24.86 12.05
C GLY A 82 38.42 -25.06 10.56
N MET A 83 39.04 -24.09 9.86
CA MET A 83 39.15 -24.02 8.40
C MET A 83 40.60 -24.13 7.85
N GLU A 84 41.52 -24.80 8.56
CA GLU A 84 42.97 -24.79 8.23
C GLU A 84 43.39 -25.57 6.97
N LYS A 85 42.57 -26.49 6.43
CA LYS A 85 42.95 -27.33 5.28
C LYS A 85 42.10 -27.06 4.05
N GLY A 86 42.52 -26.11 3.20
CA GLY A 86 42.13 -25.98 1.78
C GLY A 86 40.63 -25.85 1.47
N ALA A 87 39.77 -25.69 2.47
CA ALA A 87 38.33 -25.71 2.30
C ALA A 87 37.81 -24.36 1.79
N ARG A 88 37.41 -24.30 0.52
CA ARG A 88 36.58 -23.18 0.01
C ARG A 88 35.17 -23.26 0.61
N PRO A 89 34.66 -22.19 1.25
CA PRO A 89 33.28 -22.17 1.73
C PRO A 89 32.31 -22.22 0.54
N ARG A 90 31.33 -23.14 0.57
CA ARG A 90 30.27 -23.28 -0.47
C ARG A 90 29.17 -22.22 -0.39
N GLY A 91 29.33 -21.19 0.45
CA GLY A 91 28.40 -20.06 0.57
C GLY A 91 28.46 -19.39 1.93
N TRP A 92 28.33 -18.06 1.93
CA TRP A 92 28.27 -17.22 3.13
C TRP A 92 26.84 -16.67 3.30
N SER A 93 26.36 -16.60 4.55
CA SER A 93 25.10 -15.94 4.88
C SER A 93 25.18 -15.42 6.32
N GLY A 94 24.96 -14.12 6.53
CA GLY A 94 24.97 -13.49 7.85
C GLY A 94 23.72 -12.66 8.09
N ASN A 95 23.36 -12.47 9.37
CA ASN A 95 22.29 -11.61 9.85
C ASN A 95 22.88 -10.63 10.88
N PHE A 96 22.33 -9.42 10.99
CA PHE A 96 22.65 -8.46 12.05
C PHE A 96 21.80 -8.74 13.30
N VAL A 97 22.38 -8.55 14.49
CA VAL A 97 21.70 -8.81 15.77
C VAL A 97 21.89 -7.64 16.73
N CYS A 98 20.79 -7.06 17.19
CA CYS A 98 20.69 -6.36 18.48
C CYS A 98 19.88 -7.26 19.44
N ARG A 99 20.21 -7.32 20.74
CA ARG A 99 19.45 -8.10 21.73
C ARG A 99 18.99 -7.19 22.90
N LYS A 100 17.67 -6.96 23.08
CA LYS A 100 16.58 -7.61 23.88
C LYS A 100 16.49 -7.14 25.35
N LEU A 101 15.31 -6.65 25.74
CA LEU A 101 14.86 -6.59 27.14
C LEU A 101 13.80 -7.67 27.41
N THR A 102 14.03 -8.54 28.40
CA THR A 102 13.00 -9.14 29.25
C THR A 102 13.62 -9.55 30.60
N GLY A 103 12.99 -9.16 31.71
CA GLY A 103 13.13 -9.77 33.04
C GLY A 103 11.77 -9.78 33.76
N SER A 104 11.38 -10.79 34.54
CA SER A 104 12.09 -12.05 34.86
C SER A 104 11.10 -13.21 35.07
N ALA A 105 11.48 -14.40 34.60
CA ALA A 105 10.89 -15.66 35.06
C ALA A 105 11.98 -16.50 35.75
N PRO A 106 11.65 -17.29 36.79
CA PRO A 106 12.62 -17.96 37.65
C PRO A 106 13.48 -19.04 36.95
N LYS A 107 14.54 -19.46 37.65
CA LYS A 107 15.55 -20.46 37.25
C LYS A 107 14.98 -21.66 36.48
N GLY A 108 15.54 -21.91 35.28
CA GLY A 108 15.15 -23.00 34.35
C GLY A 108 14.98 -22.56 32.88
N SER A 109 15.38 -21.33 32.55
CA SER A 109 15.06 -20.60 31.33
C SER A 109 15.67 -21.16 30.03
N ARG A 110 14.84 -21.29 28.98
CA ARG A 110 15.31 -21.27 27.56
C ARG A 110 15.23 -19.83 27.03
N GLU A 111 16.39 -19.26 26.77
CA GLU A 111 16.56 -17.94 26.15
C GLU A 111 16.17 -17.92 24.66
N VAL A 112 15.32 -16.97 24.23
CA VAL A 112 14.96 -16.74 22.81
C VAL A 112 15.70 -15.53 22.23
N TRP A 113 16.22 -15.68 21.00
CA TRP A 113 16.90 -14.68 20.17
C TRP A 113 16.05 -14.37 18.92
N THR A 114 16.05 -13.12 18.45
CA THR A 114 15.38 -12.69 17.22
C THR A 114 16.41 -12.37 16.14
N TYR A 115 16.20 -12.87 14.93
CA TYR A 115 17.07 -12.68 13.76
C TYR A 115 16.36 -11.81 12.71
N SER A 116 17.05 -10.84 12.12
CA SER A 116 16.61 -10.09 10.92
C SER A 116 17.50 -10.44 9.73
N HIS A 117 16.91 -10.66 8.55
CA HIS A 117 17.61 -11.05 7.32
C HIS A 117 17.99 -9.83 6.47
N LEU A 118 19.24 -9.79 6.00
CA LEU A 118 19.75 -8.99 4.89
C LEU A 118 20.62 -9.90 4.01
N ALA A 119 20.63 -9.70 2.68
CA ALA A 119 21.51 -10.43 1.76
C ALA A 119 22.44 -9.48 1.00
N TRP A 120 23.73 -9.84 1.00
CA TRP A 120 24.90 -9.29 0.31
C TRP A 120 25.24 -7.80 0.59
N VAL A 121 26.33 -7.61 1.33
CA VAL A 121 26.99 -6.31 1.53
C VAL A 121 28.30 -6.34 0.72
N PRO A 122 28.55 -5.40 -0.19
CA PRO A 122 29.86 -5.25 -0.84
C PRO A 122 30.93 -4.94 0.21
N GLY A 123 32.08 -5.61 0.19
CA GLY A 123 33.22 -5.30 1.08
C GLY A 123 33.82 -6.47 1.88
N VAL A 124 33.50 -7.72 1.56
CA VAL A 124 34.14 -8.89 2.18
C VAL A 124 35.34 -9.34 1.35
N GLU A 125 36.53 -9.35 1.94
CA GLU A 125 37.78 -9.76 1.28
C GLU A 125 38.35 -11.02 1.95
N TRP A 126 38.74 -12.00 1.13
CA TRP A 126 39.36 -13.25 1.57
C TRP A 126 40.80 -13.33 1.10
N THR A 127 41.74 -13.42 2.04
CA THR A 127 43.19 -13.40 1.75
C THR A 127 43.84 -14.78 1.79
N GLY A 128 43.06 -15.85 1.92
CA GLY A 128 43.55 -17.23 2.08
C GLY A 128 43.95 -17.60 3.52
N LYS A 129 44.40 -16.64 4.34
CA LYS A 129 44.72 -16.86 5.78
C LYS A 129 43.71 -16.22 6.74
N GLU A 130 42.99 -15.19 6.30
CA GLU A 130 42.14 -14.35 7.15
C GLU A 130 40.87 -13.90 6.39
N LEU A 131 39.83 -13.50 7.13
CA LEU A 131 38.61 -12.88 6.61
C LEU A 131 38.54 -11.41 7.03
N ARG A 132 38.28 -10.49 6.09
CA ARG A 132 38.08 -9.05 6.34
C ARG A 132 36.66 -8.63 5.93
N VAL A 133 36.01 -7.81 6.76
CA VAL A 133 34.66 -7.25 6.50
C VAL A 133 34.75 -5.72 6.51
N GLY A 134 34.43 -5.09 5.38
CA GLY A 134 34.43 -3.64 5.19
C GLY A 134 33.20 -2.90 5.73
N PRO A 135 33.12 -1.56 5.55
CA PRO A 135 32.11 -0.71 6.18
C PRO A 135 30.67 -1.10 5.79
N VAL A 136 29.83 -1.27 6.80
CA VAL A 136 28.39 -1.54 6.66
C VAL A 136 27.63 -0.22 6.81
N ALA A 137 26.94 0.24 5.77
CA ALA A 137 26.03 1.39 5.85
C ALA A 137 24.77 1.02 6.67
N PRO A 138 24.28 1.87 7.61
CA PRO A 138 23.09 1.51 8.37
C PRO A 138 21.78 1.87 7.66
N LEU A 139 20.81 0.97 7.85
CA LEU A 139 19.38 1.06 7.52
C LEU A 139 18.73 2.31 8.13
N ARG A 140 17.98 3.06 7.31
CA ARG A 140 17.00 4.06 7.73
C ARG A 140 15.62 3.38 7.81
N PHE A 141 14.93 3.49 8.95
CA PHE A 141 13.59 2.91 9.14
C PHE A 141 12.54 3.99 8.96
N ASP A 142 12.04 4.13 7.74
CA ASP A 142 10.92 5.02 7.40
C ASP A 142 9.65 4.18 7.19
N GLY A 143 8.56 4.58 7.85
CA GLY A 143 7.24 3.96 7.79
C GLY A 143 6.18 5.04 7.95
N GLU A 144 6.00 5.79 6.85
CA GLU A 144 4.95 6.78 6.57
C GLU A 144 3.54 6.20 6.76
N ALA A 145 2.51 7.00 7.06
CA ALA A 145 1.90 8.01 6.17
C ALA A 145 0.75 8.86 6.79
N LYS A 146 0.15 9.70 5.93
CA LYS A 146 -0.76 10.83 6.17
C LYS A 146 -2.26 10.45 6.24
N ALA A 147 -3.05 11.24 6.98
CA ALA A 147 -4.53 11.34 6.89
C ALA A 147 -4.98 12.71 6.30
N PRO A 148 -6.12 12.81 5.57
CA PRO A 148 -6.53 14.04 4.84
C PRO A 148 -7.68 14.89 5.45
N GLN A 149 -7.50 16.20 5.33
CA GLN A 149 -8.40 17.40 5.17
C GLN A 149 -9.84 17.47 5.75
N PRO A 150 -10.18 18.53 6.55
CA PRO A 150 -11.57 18.98 6.82
C PRO A 150 -11.97 20.25 6.02
N GLY A 151 -13.28 20.40 5.79
CA GLY A 151 -13.92 21.57 5.15
C GLY A 151 -14.06 22.79 6.07
N PRO A 152 -14.51 23.94 5.54
CA PRO A 152 -14.09 25.27 5.97
C PRO A 152 -14.83 25.78 7.22
N GLY A 153 -14.06 26.16 8.24
CA GLY A 153 -14.55 26.97 9.37
C GLY A 153 -14.93 28.40 8.94
N PRO A 154 -15.75 29.11 9.75
CA PRO A 154 -16.34 30.39 9.37
C PRO A 154 -15.26 31.46 9.19
N ALA A 155 -15.41 32.27 8.14
CA ALA A 155 -14.50 33.36 7.81
C ALA A 155 -14.45 34.38 8.95
N GLN A 156 -13.36 34.37 9.72
CA GLN A 156 -12.99 35.51 10.56
C GLN A 156 -12.55 36.64 9.64
N ALA A 157 -13.22 37.78 9.74
CA ALA A 157 -12.87 38.99 9.00
C ALA A 157 -11.40 39.34 9.28
N GLN A 158 -10.58 39.33 8.23
CA GLN A 158 -9.18 39.74 8.32
C GLN A 158 -9.13 41.27 8.47
N PRO A 159 -8.41 41.81 9.47
CA PRO A 159 -8.15 43.24 9.52
C PRO A 159 -7.32 43.67 8.29
N ALA A 160 -7.45 44.94 7.90
CA ALA A 160 -6.76 45.52 6.76
C ALA A 160 -5.25 45.20 6.77
N PRO A 161 -4.63 44.99 5.59
CA PRO A 161 -3.23 44.58 5.51
C PRO A 161 -2.32 45.62 6.18
N TRP A 162 -1.49 45.14 7.11
CA TRP A 162 -0.48 45.94 7.78
C TRP A 162 0.56 46.41 6.74
N SER A 163 0.89 47.69 6.75
CA SER A 163 1.86 48.29 5.81
C SER A 163 3.22 47.59 5.94
N GLY A 164 3.62 46.84 4.91
CA GLY A 164 4.91 46.12 4.87
C GLY A 164 4.83 44.63 4.49
N CYS A 165 3.64 44.03 4.42
CA CYS A 165 3.49 42.66 3.91
C CYS A 165 3.47 42.62 2.38
N GLU A 166 4.33 41.79 1.78
CA GLU A 166 4.43 41.63 0.32
C GLU A 166 3.23 40.90 -0.30
N PHE A 167 2.50 40.10 0.49
CA PHE A 167 1.32 39.32 0.10
C PHE A 167 0.25 39.35 1.19
N THR A 168 -1.02 39.30 0.77
CA THR A 168 -2.17 39.15 1.66
C THR A 168 -2.31 37.71 2.18
N ALA A 169 -2.99 37.52 3.32
CA ALA A 169 -3.27 36.18 3.83
C ALA A 169 -4.11 35.34 2.85
N ALA A 170 -5.02 35.96 2.09
CA ALA A 170 -5.79 35.30 1.05
C ALA A 170 -4.90 34.77 -0.11
N GLU A 171 -3.92 35.56 -0.55
CA GLU A 171 -2.95 35.15 -1.57
C GLU A 171 -2.08 33.98 -1.08
N LEU A 172 -1.65 34.00 0.19
CA LEU A 172 -0.86 32.92 0.79
C LEU A 172 -1.69 31.65 1.02
N GLN A 173 -2.94 31.79 1.49
CA GLN A 173 -3.87 30.68 1.65
C GLN A 173 -4.14 29.96 0.32
N ALA A 174 -4.16 30.70 -0.78
CA ALA A 174 -4.33 30.14 -2.11
C ALA A 174 -3.09 29.34 -2.61
N VAL A 175 -1.90 29.56 -2.03
CA VAL A 175 -0.69 28.77 -2.33
C VAL A 175 -0.53 27.57 -1.40
N TYR A 176 -1.07 27.66 -0.18
CA TYR A 176 -1.09 26.58 0.80
C TYR A 176 -2.52 26.14 1.11
N PRO A 177 -3.24 25.51 0.16
CA PRO A 177 -4.64 25.11 0.36
C PRO A 177 -4.80 24.01 1.42
N GLU A 178 -3.71 23.34 1.77
CA GLU A 178 -3.74 22.14 2.60
C GLU A 178 -3.97 22.42 4.10
N GLY A 179 -3.86 23.66 4.59
CA GLY A 179 -4.05 23.99 6.01
C GLY A 179 -4.21 25.49 6.27
N PRO A 180 -4.60 25.90 7.49
CA PRO A 180 -4.79 27.32 7.82
C PRO A 180 -3.46 28.07 7.77
N VAL A 181 -3.51 29.27 7.20
CA VAL A 181 -2.38 30.22 7.17
C VAL A 181 -2.64 31.35 8.17
N LEU A 182 -1.64 31.68 8.97
CA LEU A 182 -1.67 32.80 9.91
C LEU A 182 -0.51 33.77 9.63
N LEU A 183 -0.84 35.05 9.49
CA LEU A 183 0.15 36.12 9.44
C LEU A 183 0.64 36.42 10.86
N VAL A 184 1.96 36.43 11.06
CA VAL A 184 2.62 36.73 12.33
C VAL A 184 3.24 38.13 12.23
N PRO A 185 2.64 39.14 12.89
CA PRO A 185 3.11 40.52 12.83
C PRO A 185 4.39 40.72 13.65
N GLN A 186 5.18 41.71 13.25
CA GLN A 186 6.34 42.17 14.02
C GLN A 186 6.00 43.45 14.79
N VAL A 187 6.38 43.48 16.07
CA VAL A 187 6.26 44.65 16.95
C VAL A 187 7.64 45.19 17.34
N THR A 188 7.71 46.47 17.69
CA THR A 188 8.95 47.11 18.17
C THR A 188 9.33 46.62 19.56
N ASP A 189 8.35 46.54 20.46
CA ASP A 189 8.49 46.11 21.84
C ASP A 189 7.58 44.91 22.08
N GLY A 190 8.17 43.77 22.44
CA GLY A 190 7.42 42.55 22.78
C GLY A 190 6.68 42.65 24.12
N PRO A 191 5.71 41.76 24.36
CA PRO A 191 4.97 41.68 25.62
C PRO A 191 5.88 41.28 26.79
N LYS A 192 5.44 41.62 28.00
CA LYS A 192 5.98 41.05 29.23
C LYS A 192 5.48 39.62 29.35
N ILE A 193 6.27 38.76 29.99
CA ILE A 193 5.94 37.34 30.14
C ILE A 193 5.59 37.11 31.61
N ASP A 194 4.34 37.41 31.97
CA ASP A 194 3.82 37.35 33.33
C ASP A 194 2.40 36.77 33.46
N GLY A 195 1.84 36.29 32.35
CA GLY A 195 0.52 35.70 32.25
C GLY A 195 -0.61 36.71 32.11
N ASP A 196 -0.34 37.99 31.82
CA ASP A 196 -1.39 39.00 31.62
C ASP A 196 -1.71 39.26 30.14
N PRO A 197 -2.88 38.83 29.64
CA PRO A 197 -3.23 39.01 28.22
C PRO A 197 -3.48 40.48 27.85
N LYS A 198 -3.48 41.41 28.82
CA LYS A 198 -3.77 42.84 28.61
C LYS A 198 -2.56 43.65 28.16
N ASP A 199 -1.38 43.06 28.06
CA ASP A 199 -0.20 43.76 27.58
C ASP A 199 -0.46 44.46 26.23
N PRO A 200 -0.02 45.72 26.04
CA PRO A 200 -0.31 46.49 24.83
C PRO A 200 0.09 45.80 23.52
N ALA A 201 1.13 44.95 23.53
CA ALA A 201 1.56 44.19 22.36
C ALA A 201 0.51 43.13 21.94
N TRP A 202 -0.12 42.44 22.88
CA TRP A 202 -1.17 41.46 22.59
C TRP A 202 -2.46 42.08 22.06
N GLN A 203 -2.78 43.29 22.51
CA GLN A 203 -3.98 44.01 22.07
C GLN A 203 -3.88 44.48 20.61
N ARG A 204 -2.67 44.49 20.04
CA ARG A 204 -2.44 44.90 18.65
C ARG A 204 -2.54 43.76 17.65
N VAL A 205 -2.68 42.50 18.09
CA VAL A 205 -2.66 41.34 17.19
C VAL A 205 -3.95 40.52 17.29
N PRO A 206 -4.42 39.92 16.17
CA PRO A 206 -5.68 39.17 16.18
C PRO A 206 -5.56 37.91 17.04
N ALA A 207 -6.64 37.57 17.74
CA ALA A 207 -6.79 36.31 18.45
C ALA A 207 -7.40 35.25 17.50
N VAL A 208 -6.85 34.05 17.53
CA VAL A 208 -7.32 32.90 16.75
C VAL A 208 -7.91 31.87 17.70
N GLN A 209 -9.12 31.40 17.44
CA GLN A 209 -9.74 30.38 18.29
C GLN A 209 -9.25 28.98 17.88
N LEU A 210 -8.92 28.14 18.86
CA LEU A 210 -8.64 26.73 18.61
C LEU A 210 -9.94 25.94 18.38
N GLU A 211 -9.90 24.98 17.47
CA GLU A 211 -11.01 24.10 17.12
C GLU A 211 -11.04 22.84 18.00
N TYR A 212 -12.22 22.31 18.29
CA TYR A 212 -12.39 21.10 19.10
C TYR A 212 -12.12 19.81 18.30
N LEU A 213 -11.31 18.89 18.84
CA LEU A 213 -10.81 17.70 18.14
C LEU A 213 -11.77 16.49 18.11
N ASP A 214 -12.74 16.38 19.02
CA ASP A 214 -13.56 15.17 19.18
C ASP A 214 -15.06 15.41 18.83
N ALA A 215 -15.33 15.69 17.55
CA ALA A 215 -16.68 15.93 17.04
C ALA A 215 -17.59 14.67 17.03
N ASP A 216 -17.06 13.49 17.34
CA ASP A 216 -17.77 12.20 17.32
C ASP A 216 -18.45 11.85 18.66
N VAL A 217 -18.37 12.72 19.68
CA VAL A 217 -19.12 12.60 20.94
C VAL A 217 -20.41 13.43 20.86
N PRO A 218 -21.61 12.82 20.91
CA PRO A 218 -22.87 13.59 20.95
C PRO A 218 -22.98 14.37 22.26
N GLY A 219 -22.98 15.71 22.20
CA GLY A 219 -23.11 16.58 23.36
C GLY A 219 -22.99 18.07 23.01
N LYS A 220 -23.56 18.96 23.84
CA LYS A 220 -23.55 20.42 23.61
C LYS A 220 -22.10 20.94 23.38
N PRO A 221 -21.89 21.91 22.47
CA PRO A 221 -20.56 22.46 22.22
C PRO A 221 -19.93 22.96 23.52
N ASN A 222 -18.66 22.61 23.73
CA ASN A 222 -17.88 22.95 24.92
C ASN A 222 -18.03 24.43 25.29
N ARG A 223 -18.24 24.71 26.59
CA ARG A 223 -18.21 26.09 27.13
C ARG A 223 -16.80 26.66 27.28
N ASN A 224 -15.77 25.82 27.18
CA ASN A 224 -14.39 26.18 27.50
C ASN A 224 -13.62 26.41 26.20
N ARG A 225 -13.60 27.65 25.72
CA ARG A 225 -12.88 28.02 24.50
C ARG A 225 -11.41 28.27 24.82
N THR A 226 -10.56 28.14 23.80
CA THR A 226 -9.17 28.58 23.88
C THR A 226 -8.86 29.48 22.71
N TRP A 227 -8.26 30.62 23.02
CA TRP A 227 -7.77 31.57 22.05
C TRP A 227 -6.25 31.60 22.09
N MET A 228 -5.64 31.80 20.92
CA MET A 228 -4.21 32.00 20.79
C MET A 228 -3.90 33.35 20.15
N ARG A 229 -2.76 33.93 20.53
CA ARG A 229 -2.12 35.05 19.84
C ARG A 229 -0.66 34.72 19.59
N ILE A 230 -0.12 35.22 18.48
CA ILE A 230 1.28 35.00 18.10
C ILE A 230 1.83 36.26 17.45
N LEU A 231 3.05 36.65 17.83
CA LEU A 231 3.76 37.80 17.28
C LEU A 231 5.27 37.63 17.44
N THR A 232 6.04 38.53 16.83
CA THR A 232 7.50 38.57 16.99
C THR A 232 8.00 39.99 17.27
N ASP A 233 9.16 40.11 17.91
CA ASP A 233 9.98 41.34 17.81
C ASP A 233 11.20 41.07 16.89
N ALA A 234 12.29 41.82 17.04
CA ALA A 234 13.51 41.58 16.28
C ALA A 234 14.27 40.29 16.67
N ARG A 235 13.98 39.67 17.81
CA ARG A 235 14.78 38.58 18.41
C ARG A 235 13.97 37.36 18.86
N TYR A 236 12.70 37.54 19.18
CA TYR A 236 11.90 36.55 19.87
C TYR A 236 10.58 36.27 19.15
N LEU A 237 10.15 35.01 19.27
CA LEU A 237 8.77 34.57 19.06
C LEU A 237 8.02 34.66 20.39
N TYR A 238 6.79 35.17 20.32
CA TYR A 238 5.87 35.24 21.44
C TYR A 238 4.56 34.51 21.09
N VAL A 239 4.09 33.65 22.00
CA VAL A 239 2.81 32.95 21.88
C VAL A 239 2.01 33.09 23.17
N LEU A 240 0.72 33.38 23.07
CA LEU A 240 -0.20 33.44 24.20
C LEU A 240 -1.33 32.45 23.99
N PHE A 241 -1.66 31.69 25.04
CA PHE A 241 -2.87 30.89 25.18
C PHE A 241 -3.78 31.50 26.24
N ASP A 242 -5.03 31.81 25.87
CA ASP A 242 -6.10 32.26 26.75
C ASP A 242 -7.15 31.16 26.82
N CYS A 243 -7.15 30.42 27.92
CA CYS A 243 -7.88 29.17 28.09
C CYS A 243 -9.06 29.36 29.04
N GLU A 244 -10.26 29.57 28.50
CA GLU A 244 -11.49 29.63 29.30
C GLU A 244 -11.73 28.30 30.01
N GLU A 245 -12.23 28.38 31.24
CA GLU A 245 -12.53 27.23 32.06
C GLU A 245 -13.84 27.46 32.84
N SER A 246 -14.85 26.67 32.52
CA SER A 246 -16.19 26.74 33.14
C SER A 246 -16.17 26.56 34.65
N ASN A 247 -15.16 25.85 35.16
CA ASN A 247 -14.92 25.70 36.59
C ASN A 247 -13.41 25.56 36.84
N ILE A 248 -12.76 26.66 37.23
CA ILE A 248 -11.31 26.70 37.40
C ILE A 248 -10.77 25.73 38.47
N LYS A 249 -11.62 25.26 39.38
CA LYS A 249 -11.25 24.28 40.41
C LYS A 249 -11.03 22.87 39.85
N ASP A 250 -11.51 22.59 38.64
CA ASP A 250 -11.40 21.28 38.00
C ASP A 250 -10.06 21.07 37.26
N LEU A 251 -9.18 22.08 37.27
CA LEU A 251 -7.87 21.99 36.63
C LEU A 251 -7.04 20.86 37.25
N VAL A 252 -6.58 19.94 36.41
CA VAL A 252 -5.63 18.88 36.80
C VAL A 252 -4.23 19.45 36.69
N ILE A 253 -3.53 19.55 37.82
CA ILE A 253 -2.16 20.11 37.88
C ILE A 253 -1.32 19.29 38.85
N GLY A 254 -0.04 19.07 38.52
CA GLY A 254 0.93 18.45 39.42
C GLY A 254 1.10 16.94 39.24
N SER A 255 0.76 16.42 38.06
CA SER A 255 1.00 15.02 37.68
C SER A 255 2.50 14.72 37.57
N ASP A 256 2.86 13.43 37.59
CA ASP A 256 4.24 12.95 37.41
C ASP A 256 4.83 13.39 36.06
N VAL A 257 4.00 13.34 35.01
CA VAL A 257 4.35 13.79 33.65
C VAL A 257 3.42 14.92 33.20
N LEU A 258 3.97 15.91 32.47
CA LEU A 258 3.30 17.18 32.17
C LEU A 258 2.01 17.00 31.33
N TRP A 259 2.02 16.10 30.35
CA TRP A 259 0.89 15.81 29.47
C TRP A 259 -0.33 15.15 30.17
N LYS A 260 -0.22 14.81 31.47
CA LYS A 260 -1.37 14.39 32.31
C LYS A 260 -2.02 15.54 33.07
N ASP A 261 -1.42 16.73 33.04
CA ASP A 261 -2.05 17.96 33.53
C ASP A 261 -2.95 18.56 32.43
N ASP A 262 -3.74 19.57 32.79
CA ASP A 262 -4.16 20.56 31.81
C ASP A 262 -2.91 21.23 31.23
N CYS A 263 -2.75 21.22 29.91
CA CYS A 263 -1.57 21.79 29.26
C CYS A 263 -1.92 22.52 27.94
N ALA A 264 -1.04 23.46 27.59
CA ALA A 264 -1.00 24.14 26.30
C ALA A 264 0.33 23.84 25.61
N ASP A 265 0.26 23.41 24.36
CA ASP A 265 1.41 22.90 23.62
C ASP A 265 1.63 23.70 22.33
N LEU A 266 2.87 24.11 22.11
CA LEU A 266 3.33 24.83 20.92
C LEU A 266 4.29 23.95 20.13
N PHE A 267 3.93 23.66 18.88
CA PHE A 267 4.74 22.87 17.95
C PHE A 267 5.22 23.74 16.79
N LEU A 268 6.53 23.73 16.49
CA LEU A 268 7.16 24.61 15.50
C LEU A 268 8.10 23.83 14.56
N ASP A 269 7.83 23.85 13.25
CA ASP A 269 8.75 23.46 12.18
C ASP A 269 9.29 24.71 11.48
N VAL A 270 10.47 25.15 11.92
CA VAL A 270 11.10 26.40 11.47
C VAL A 270 11.76 26.31 10.08
N GLY A 271 11.91 25.10 9.51
CA GLY A 271 12.68 24.85 8.28
C GLY A 271 11.88 24.44 7.04
N ARG A 272 10.57 24.19 7.19
CA ARG A 272 9.61 23.80 6.15
C ARG A 272 10.20 23.09 4.92
N HIS A 273 10.37 21.76 5.01
CA HIS A 273 10.59 20.87 3.87
C HIS A 273 11.78 21.18 2.92
N GLN A 274 12.93 21.62 3.43
CA GLN A 274 14.18 21.64 2.63
C GLN A 274 15.06 20.40 2.77
N ASP A 275 14.68 19.40 3.59
CA ASP A 275 15.32 18.09 3.55
C ASP A 275 14.30 16.98 3.81
N ILE A 276 14.28 15.99 2.91
CA ILE A 276 13.37 14.85 2.98
C ILE A 276 13.82 13.92 4.13
N GLY A 277 13.29 14.23 5.31
CA GLY A 277 12.94 13.28 6.37
C GLY A 277 13.03 13.86 7.78
N ASP A 278 11.86 14.04 8.43
CA ASP A 278 11.52 14.04 9.86
C ASP A 278 12.57 14.45 10.93
N ARG A 279 13.48 15.39 10.64
CA ARG A 279 14.43 15.89 11.63
C ARG A 279 14.24 17.39 11.89
N GLY A 280 13.64 17.72 13.05
CA GLY A 280 13.93 18.98 13.74
C GLY A 280 12.77 19.98 13.93
N TYR A 281 11.62 19.54 14.43
CA TYR A 281 10.61 20.47 14.95
C TYR A 281 10.74 20.60 16.48
N HIS A 282 10.36 21.77 16.99
CA HIS A 282 10.42 22.14 18.40
C HIS A 282 9.06 21.99 19.05
N ILE A 283 9.06 21.61 20.33
CA ILE A 283 7.86 21.47 21.15
C ILE A 283 8.10 22.27 22.43
N ILE A 284 7.12 23.07 22.82
CA ILE A 284 7.09 23.76 24.10
C ILE A 284 5.71 23.51 24.72
N GLU A 285 5.67 22.76 25.81
CA GLU A 285 4.47 22.42 26.56
C GLU A 285 4.47 23.18 27.88
N THR A 286 3.31 23.67 28.34
CA THR A 286 3.19 24.26 29.68
C THR A 286 1.83 24.04 30.31
N ASN A 287 1.81 23.91 31.64
CA ASN A 287 0.58 23.81 32.43
C ASN A 287 0.20 25.16 33.10
N PRO A 288 -0.99 25.29 33.72
CA PRO A 288 -1.43 26.53 34.37
C PRO A 288 -0.54 27.06 35.50
N LYS A 289 0.42 26.26 36.01
CA LYS A 289 1.39 26.68 37.05
C LYS A 289 2.76 27.07 36.47
N GLY A 290 2.89 27.10 35.15
CA GLY A 290 4.14 27.47 34.48
C GLY A 290 5.20 26.38 34.53
N ARG A 291 4.85 25.14 34.92
CA ARG A 291 5.73 23.99 34.65
C ARG A 291 5.75 23.81 33.14
N TYR A 292 6.93 23.63 32.58
CA TYR A 292 7.09 23.46 31.15
C TYR A 292 8.03 22.33 30.80
N LEU A 293 7.89 21.85 29.57
CA LEU A 293 8.81 20.94 28.91
C LEU A 293 9.11 21.54 27.55
N ALA A 294 10.38 21.64 27.21
CA ALA A 294 10.80 21.96 25.86
C ALA A 294 11.55 20.75 25.30
N SER A 295 11.19 20.33 24.10
CA SER A 295 11.78 19.15 23.46
C SER A 295 11.91 19.34 21.96
N THR A 296 12.67 18.46 21.32
CA THR A 296 12.71 18.33 19.85
C THR A 296 12.51 16.87 19.50
N TRP A 297 12.07 16.55 18.28
CA TRP A 297 11.86 15.15 17.88
C TRP A 297 13.08 14.22 18.10
N VAL A 298 14.30 14.77 18.11
CA VAL A 298 15.57 14.03 18.23
C VAL A 298 16.13 14.07 19.66
N ARG A 299 15.62 14.94 20.54
CA ARG A 299 16.06 15.07 21.94
C ARG A 299 14.85 15.15 22.87
N GLU A 300 14.75 14.19 23.78
CA GLU A 300 13.68 14.15 24.80
C GLU A 300 13.60 15.44 25.62
N GLU A 301 14.71 16.18 25.78
CA GLU A 301 14.74 17.51 26.39
C GLU A 301 15.63 18.49 25.60
N TRP A 302 15.07 19.63 25.25
CA TRP A 302 15.75 20.80 24.66
C TRP A 302 15.69 21.92 25.70
N HIS A 303 16.83 22.54 26.00
CA HIS A 303 16.93 23.58 27.03
C HIS A 303 17.25 24.95 26.40
N PRO A 304 16.27 25.60 25.75
CA PRO A 304 16.43 26.94 25.21
C PRO A 304 16.76 27.93 26.33
N LYS A 305 17.84 28.71 26.17
CA LYS A 305 18.33 29.64 27.21
C LYS A 305 17.40 30.83 27.41
N SER A 306 16.71 31.23 26.36
CA SER A 306 15.84 32.40 26.34
C SER A 306 14.38 32.11 26.67
N LEU A 307 14.01 30.82 26.76
CA LEU A 307 12.64 30.40 26.98
C LEU A 307 12.12 30.96 28.31
N LYS A 308 11.02 31.69 28.23
CA LYS A 308 10.26 32.15 29.39
C LYS A 308 8.82 31.75 29.24
N ILE A 309 8.25 31.33 30.37
CA ILE A 309 6.86 30.96 30.52
C ILE A 309 6.26 31.83 31.63
N GLY A 310 5.21 32.57 31.31
CA GLY A 310 4.45 33.38 32.25
C GLY A 310 3.03 32.84 32.32
N THR A 311 2.53 32.51 33.50
CA THR A 311 1.19 31.94 33.66
C THR A 311 0.41 32.64 34.75
N LYS A 312 -0.89 32.82 34.54
CA LYS A 312 -1.80 33.38 35.54
C LYS A 312 -3.15 32.67 35.49
N ILE A 313 -3.64 32.26 36.66
CA ILE A 313 -4.95 31.65 36.84
C ILE A 313 -5.90 32.75 37.32
N TYR A 314 -7.02 32.92 36.62
CA TYR A 314 -8.11 33.83 36.94
C TYR A 314 -9.34 33.03 37.39
N GLU A 315 -10.46 33.68 37.68
CA GLU A 315 -11.67 32.98 38.15
C GLU A 315 -12.32 32.10 37.06
N ASP A 316 -12.25 32.52 35.79
CA ASP A 316 -12.95 31.90 34.66
C ASP A 316 -12.01 31.34 33.57
N ARG A 317 -10.69 31.45 33.76
CA ARG A 317 -9.68 31.10 32.75
C ARG A 317 -8.31 30.94 33.37
N TRP A 318 -7.39 30.40 32.58
CA TRP A 318 -5.97 30.54 32.81
C TRP A 318 -5.27 30.98 31.54
N VAL A 319 -4.18 31.73 31.70
CA VAL A 319 -3.39 32.29 30.61
C VAL A 319 -1.97 31.76 30.70
N ALA A 320 -1.39 31.44 29.56
CA ALA A 320 0.02 31.10 29.41
C ALA A 320 0.66 31.91 28.28
N GLU A 321 1.80 32.52 28.59
CA GLU A 321 2.63 33.28 27.67
C GLU A 321 3.97 32.57 27.50
N ILE A 322 4.38 32.38 26.25
CA ILE A 322 5.61 31.70 25.87
C ILE A 322 6.46 32.67 25.09
N ARG A 323 7.74 32.79 25.45
CA ARG A 323 8.73 33.55 24.68
C ARG A 323 9.95 32.71 24.42
N VAL A 324 10.41 32.62 23.17
CA VAL A 324 11.65 31.92 22.78
C VAL A 324 12.39 32.68 21.68
N SER A 325 13.72 32.73 21.73
CA SER A 325 14.55 33.46 20.75
C SER A 325 14.69 32.70 19.45
N PHE A 326 14.91 33.42 18.36
CA PHE A 326 15.23 32.83 17.06
C PHE A 326 16.55 32.05 17.09
N GLU A 327 17.52 32.50 17.89
CA GLU A 327 18.80 31.81 18.09
C GLU A 327 18.59 30.42 18.71
N ASP A 328 17.78 30.31 19.77
CA ASP A 328 17.48 29.02 20.40
C ASP A 328 16.73 28.08 19.45
N LEU A 329 15.92 28.63 18.54
CA LEU A 329 15.23 27.88 17.48
C LEU A 329 16.17 27.48 16.32
N GLY A 330 17.43 27.93 16.33
CA GLY A 330 18.43 27.64 15.30
C GLY A 330 18.31 28.49 14.04
N ILE A 331 17.74 29.69 14.14
CA ILE A 331 17.48 30.60 13.02
C ILE A 331 18.53 31.70 12.98
N ASP A 332 19.23 31.84 11.86
CA ASP A 332 20.11 32.99 11.60
C ASP A 332 19.24 34.21 11.25
N PRO A 333 19.28 35.30 12.04
CA PRO A 333 18.52 36.53 11.77
C PRO A 333 18.80 37.14 10.38
N LYS A 334 19.94 36.85 9.75
CA LYS A 334 20.29 37.30 8.39
C LYS A 334 19.62 36.48 7.29
N MET A 335 19.19 35.25 7.61
CA MET A 335 18.57 34.28 6.70
C MET A 335 17.18 33.86 7.23
N PHE A 336 16.44 34.81 7.79
CA PHE A 336 15.15 34.56 8.43
C PHE A 336 14.12 34.03 7.41
N PRO A 337 13.66 32.76 7.51
CA PRO A 337 12.67 32.24 6.59
C PRO A 337 11.30 32.85 6.91
N LYS A 338 10.67 33.52 5.93
CA LYS A 338 9.33 34.14 6.09
C LYS A 338 8.21 33.14 6.40
N VAL A 339 8.42 31.82 6.28
CA VAL A 339 7.36 30.81 6.35
C VAL A 339 7.75 29.62 7.21
N TRP A 340 7.01 29.33 8.28
CA TRP A 340 7.19 28.15 9.15
C TRP A 340 5.94 27.25 9.14
N GLY A 341 6.12 25.99 9.53
CA GLY A 341 5.00 25.14 9.96
C GLY A 341 4.78 25.30 11.47
N ALA A 342 3.53 25.37 11.93
CA ALA A 342 3.23 25.27 13.36
C ALA A 342 1.88 24.59 13.67
N ASN A 343 1.72 24.08 14.88
CA ASN A 343 0.41 23.78 15.45
C ASN A 343 0.39 24.12 16.94
N LEU A 344 -0.79 24.45 17.45
CA LEU A 344 -1.00 24.89 18.82
C LEU A 344 -2.16 24.10 19.42
N PHE A 345 -1.96 23.53 20.61
CA PHE A 345 -2.92 22.64 21.26
C PHE A 345 -3.28 23.09 22.68
N ARG A 346 -4.46 22.68 23.14
CA ARG A 346 -4.82 22.57 24.55
C ARG A 346 -5.30 21.16 24.84
N VAL A 347 -4.72 20.52 25.84
CA VAL A 347 -5.23 19.28 26.44
C VAL A 347 -5.94 19.64 27.74
N ARG A 348 -7.22 19.28 27.86
CA ARG A 348 -8.01 19.46 29.08
C ARG A 348 -8.30 18.12 29.74
N CYS A 349 -7.78 17.94 30.95
CA CYS A 349 -7.97 16.73 31.76
C CYS A 349 -9.15 16.93 32.72
N SER A 350 -10.11 15.98 32.82
CA SER A 350 -11.29 16.14 33.70
C SER A 350 -11.19 15.31 35.00
N GLU A 351 -11.86 15.72 36.10
CA GLU A 351 -11.88 14.98 37.38
C GLU A 351 -12.44 13.54 37.28
N ARG A 352 -13.31 13.25 36.30
CA ARG A 352 -13.75 11.87 35.99
C ARG A 352 -12.63 11.02 35.35
N GLY A 353 -11.49 11.64 35.08
CA GLY A 353 -10.39 11.20 34.23
C GLY A 353 -9.04 11.04 34.92
N ARG A 354 -8.96 10.91 36.25
CA ARG A 354 -7.74 10.35 36.85
C ARG A 354 -7.54 8.94 36.28
N PHE A 355 -6.47 8.76 35.49
CA PHE A 355 -6.04 7.51 34.86
C PHE A 355 -6.19 6.30 35.80
N LYS A 356 -7.33 5.62 35.75
CA LYS A 356 -7.53 4.32 36.39
C LYS A 356 -7.30 3.23 35.35
N GLY A 357 -6.03 2.95 35.05
CA GLY A 357 -5.62 1.73 34.34
C GLY A 357 -4.99 1.91 32.95
N ASN A 358 -4.11 0.95 32.62
CA ASN A 358 -3.08 0.98 31.58
C ASN A 358 -3.52 1.38 30.16
N TRP A 359 -2.73 2.31 29.59
CA TRP A 359 -2.38 2.52 28.18
C TRP A 359 -3.53 2.55 27.14
N PHE A 360 -3.75 3.74 26.57
CA PHE A 360 -4.52 4.01 25.36
C PHE A 360 -5.99 3.53 25.34
N ASN A 361 -6.79 3.99 26.30
CA ASN A 361 -8.24 4.08 26.10
C ASN A 361 -8.68 5.56 26.12
N PRO A 362 -8.53 6.31 25.01
CA PRO A 362 -8.86 7.74 24.98
C PRO A 362 -10.38 7.99 24.91
N LEU A 363 -11.21 6.95 24.93
CA LEU A 363 -12.66 7.09 24.79
C LEU A 363 -13.36 7.64 26.05
N ARG A 364 -12.65 8.03 27.12
CA ARG A 364 -13.31 8.40 28.39
C ARG A 364 -12.73 9.54 29.24
N SER A 365 -11.79 10.41 28.83
CA SER A 365 -11.37 11.47 29.79
C SER A 365 -10.76 12.81 29.36
N ASN A 366 -10.30 13.05 28.12
CA ASN A 366 -9.62 14.32 27.78
C ASN A 366 -10.31 15.05 26.62
N ASN A 367 -10.54 16.36 26.77
CA ASN A 367 -11.01 17.23 25.70
C ASN A 367 -9.79 17.93 25.08
N GLU A 368 -9.61 17.83 23.77
CA GLU A 368 -8.47 18.45 23.06
C GLU A 368 -8.95 19.56 22.11
N PHE A 369 -8.20 20.65 22.05
CA PHE A 369 -8.39 21.74 21.10
C PHE A 369 -7.10 21.97 20.29
N ALA A 370 -7.20 22.31 19.01
CA ALA A 370 -6.04 22.57 18.15
C ALA A 370 -6.28 23.69 17.13
N TRP A 371 -5.21 24.37 16.69
CA TRP A 371 -5.31 25.40 15.65
C TRP A 371 -5.64 24.81 14.27
N ARG A 372 -5.08 23.65 13.93
CA ARG A 372 -5.52 22.83 12.79
C ARG A 372 -6.09 21.51 13.30
N GLY A 373 -7.41 21.32 13.19
CA GLY A 373 -8.09 20.09 13.60
C GLY A 373 -7.97 18.98 12.54
N ASN A 374 -7.36 17.82 12.87
CA ASN A 374 -7.54 16.59 12.08
C ASN A 374 -7.11 15.30 12.80
N PHE A 375 -8.09 14.45 13.12
CA PHE A 375 -8.18 12.97 13.18
C PHE A 375 -7.01 12.03 13.59
N ILE A 376 -5.87 12.50 14.09
CA ILE A 376 -4.88 11.65 14.76
C ILE A 376 -4.60 12.26 16.13
N ARG A 377 -4.81 11.46 17.19
CA ARG A 377 -4.64 11.79 18.61
C ARG A 377 -3.17 12.06 19.01
N ASN A 378 -2.38 12.73 18.16
CA ASN A 378 -0.95 12.93 18.29
C ASN A 378 -0.47 14.22 17.59
N GLY A 379 -0.05 15.24 18.36
CA GLY A 379 0.45 16.53 17.85
C GLY A 379 1.82 16.48 17.16
N HIS A 380 2.51 15.34 17.22
CA HIS A 380 3.90 15.16 16.77
C HIS A 380 4.07 14.93 15.24
N HIS A 381 3.23 15.55 14.40
CA HIS A 381 3.25 15.35 12.94
C HIS A 381 3.42 16.68 12.18
N PRO A 382 4.67 17.12 11.90
CA PRO A 382 4.94 18.39 11.20
C PRO A 382 4.28 18.54 9.82
N SER A 383 4.08 17.43 9.11
CA SER A 383 3.35 17.44 7.83
C SER A 383 1.88 17.87 7.94
N MET A 384 1.36 17.89 9.18
CA MET A 384 0.00 18.30 9.52
C MET A 384 -0.03 19.68 10.19
N TYR A 385 1.06 20.45 10.20
CA TYR A 385 1.05 21.80 10.76
C TYR A 385 0.33 22.81 9.85
N GLY A 386 -0.26 23.85 10.44
CA GLY A 386 -0.66 25.06 9.73
C GLY A 386 0.57 25.88 9.34
N VAL A 387 0.37 27.00 8.65
CA VAL A 387 1.45 27.83 8.11
C VAL A 387 1.53 29.16 8.85
N LEU A 388 2.67 29.45 9.46
CA LEU A 388 2.98 30.79 9.98
C LEU A 388 3.73 31.58 8.92
N TYR A 389 3.28 32.80 8.63
CA TYR A 389 3.95 33.72 7.71
C TYR A 389 4.38 34.99 8.45
N PHE A 390 5.68 35.22 8.55
CA PHE A 390 6.24 36.31 9.35
C PHE A 390 6.43 37.59 8.55
N GLN A 391 6.20 38.74 9.19
CA GLN A 391 6.43 40.06 8.59
C GLN A 391 7.92 40.41 8.41
N VAL A 392 8.84 39.70 9.10
CA VAL A 392 10.30 39.98 9.15
C VAL A 392 11.06 39.19 8.08
N GLY A 393 12.14 39.77 7.52
CA GLY A 393 13.20 39.03 6.82
C GLY A 393 13.19 39.13 5.29
N ASN A 394 14.35 38.89 4.66
CA ASN A 394 14.55 38.99 3.22
C ASN A 394 13.74 37.95 2.42
N ALA A 395 13.50 38.28 1.14
CA ALA A 395 12.67 37.64 0.11
C ALA A 395 12.22 36.17 0.30
N LEU A 396 10.98 35.90 -0.11
CA LEU A 396 10.48 34.52 -0.26
C LEU A 396 11.41 33.69 -1.16
N PRO A 397 11.47 32.35 -0.97
CA PRO A 397 12.21 31.47 -1.88
C PRO A 397 11.86 31.75 -3.34
N SER A 398 12.86 31.78 -4.22
CA SER A 398 12.72 32.17 -5.63
C SER A 398 11.62 31.38 -6.37
N GLU A 399 11.46 30.11 -6.03
CA GLU A 399 10.43 29.22 -6.57
C GLU A 399 9.01 29.62 -6.11
N LEU A 400 8.87 30.05 -4.86
CA LEU A 400 7.60 30.54 -4.31
C LEU A 400 7.24 31.90 -4.92
N MET A 401 8.24 32.78 -5.10
CA MET A 401 8.09 34.05 -5.83
C MET A 401 7.66 33.83 -7.28
N ALA A 402 8.22 32.82 -7.95
CA ALA A 402 7.83 32.45 -9.32
C ALA A 402 6.37 31.99 -9.38
N ARG A 403 5.95 31.08 -8.47
CA ARG A 403 4.56 30.60 -8.39
C ARG A 403 3.57 31.71 -8.07
N LEU A 404 3.91 32.62 -7.14
CA LEU A 404 3.08 33.77 -6.79
C LEU A 404 2.95 34.76 -7.95
N ARG A 405 4.04 35.06 -8.66
CA ARG A 405 4.03 35.92 -9.86
C ARG A 405 3.29 35.30 -11.05
N GLU A 406 3.41 33.98 -11.23
CA GLU A 406 2.71 33.22 -12.26
C GLU A 406 1.20 33.18 -12.00
N LYS A 407 0.80 33.04 -10.74
CA LYS A 407 -0.61 33.10 -10.33
C LYS A 407 -1.19 34.52 -10.45
N ARG A 408 -0.43 35.56 -10.08
CA ARG A 408 -0.82 36.96 -10.28
C ARG A 408 -1.01 37.29 -11.78
N ARG A 409 -0.15 36.74 -12.65
CA ARG A 409 -0.30 36.78 -14.13
C ARG A 409 -1.49 35.97 -14.65
N SER A 410 -1.87 34.87 -14.01
CA SER A 410 -3.00 34.04 -14.44
C SER A 410 -4.36 34.62 -14.00
N THR A 411 -4.41 35.33 -12.86
CA THR A 411 -5.59 36.09 -12.43
C THR A 411 -5.83 37.35 -13.27
N GLU A 412 -4.80 37.92 -13.90
CA GLU A 412 -4.95 39.06 -14.83
C GLU A 412 -5.32 38.64 -16.27
N LYS A 413 -5.32 37.33 -16.60
CA LYS A 413 -5.66 36.84 -17.94
C LYS A 413 -6.63 35.67 -17.90
N LEU A 414 -7.87 35.91 -17.47
CA LEU A 414 -8.95 34.96 -17.72
C LEU A 414 -10.24 35.68 -18.14
N THR A 415 -10.35 35.94 -19.45
CA THR A 415 -11.60 35.75 -20.18
C THR A 415 -11.54 34.39 -20.88
N LEU A 416 -12.64 33.62 -20.77
CA LEU A 416 -12.79 32.25 -21.26
C LEU A 416 -12.40 32.05 -22.73
N LYS A 417 -11.81 30.89 -23.03
CA LYS A 417 -12.01 30.22 -24.33
C LYS A 417 -12.59 28.83 -24.12
N THR A 418 -13.73 28.62 -24.76
CA THR A 418 -14.44 27.36 -24.96
C THR A 418 -13.52 26.31 -25.61
N TYR A 419 -13.46 25.13 -25.02
CA TYR A 419 -12.77 23.97 -25.60
C TYR A 419 -13.65 23.32 -26.66
N GLN A 420 -13.15 23.24 -27.90
CA GLN A 420 -13.66 22.31 -28.91
C GLN A 420 -12.75 21.06 -28.93
N PRO A 421 -13.30 19.85 -28.73
CA PRO A 421 -12.52 18.63 -28.82
C PRO A 421 -12.00 18.40 -30.25
N PRO A 422 -10.79 17.84 -30.43
CA PRO A 422 -10.30 17.50 -31.74
C PRO A 422 -11.16 16.40 -32.37
N ARG A 423 -11.48 16.58 -33.66
CA ARG A 423 -12.19 15.57 -34.46
C ARG A 423 -11.38 14.26 -34.47
N PRO A 424 -12.06 13.10 -34.36
CA PRO A 424 -11.40 11.81 -34.44
C PRO A 424 -10.78 11.62 -35.82
N SER A 425 -9.49 11.31 -35.86
CA SER A 425 -8.87 10.77 -37.07
C SER A 425 -9.33 9.32 -37.25
N PRO A 426 -9.98 8.96 -38.36
CA PRO A 426 -10.29 7.57 -38.65
C PRO A 426 -8.95 6.84 -38.89
N ARG A 427 -8.63 5.86 -38.05
CA ARG A 427 -7.68 4.82 -38.44
C ARG A 427 -8.43 3.85 -39.36
N PRO A 428 -7.97 3.65 -40.61
CA PRO A 428 -8.52 2.58 -41.43
C PRO A 428 -8.23 1.23 -40.78
N ALA A 429 -9.20 0.34 -40.87
CA ALA A 429 -9.01 -1.10 -40.70
C ALA A 429 -7.95 -1.62 -41.69
N ALA A 430 -7.38 -2.77 -41.33
CA ALA A 430 -6.31 -3.45 -42.03
C ALA A 430 -6.46 -3.46 -43.56
N ASP A 431 -5.52 -2.82 -44.24
CA ASP A 431 -5.29 -3.03 -45.66
C ASP A 431 -4.47 -4.31 -45.81
N VAL A 432 -5.17 -5.44 -45.91
CA VAL A 432 -4.61 -6.66 -46.48
C VAL A 432 -4.75 -6.54 -48.00
N SER A 433 -3.79 -5.90 -48.68
CA SER A 433 -3.38 -6.27 -50.05
C SER A 433 -2.22 -5.40 -50.60
N LYS A 434 -1.29 -6.04 -51.33
CA LYS A 434 -0.30 -5.46 -52.28
C LYS A 434 0.96 -4.73 -51.77
N LYS A 435 1.50 -5.01 -50.57
CA LYS A 435 2.73 -4.34 -50.05
C LYS A 435 3.87 -5.25 -49.57
N ASP A 436 3.93 -6.52 -49.93
CA ASP A 436 5.07 -7.37 -49.51
C ASP A 436 6.23 -7.34 -50.52
N ALA A 437 7.46 -7.58 -50.06
CA ALA A 437 8.61 -7.70 -50.94
C ALA A 437 8.52 -9.03 -51.72
N VAL A 438 8.85 -9.00 -53.01
CA VAL A 438 8.83 -10.17 -53.88
C VAL A 438 10.20 -10.39 -54.49
N PHE A 439 10.49 -11.60 -54.94
CA PHE A 439 11.67 -11.84 -55.74
C PHE A 439 11.53 -11.15 -57.10
N VAL A 440 12.55 -10.39 -57.51
CA VAL A 440 12.60 -9.76 -58.84
C VAL A 440 12.67 -10.83 -59.93
N ARG A 441 13.34 -11.94 -59.62
CA ARG A 441 13.46 -13.14 -60.46
C ARG A 441 13.49 -14.37 -59.56
N LYS A 442 13.13 -15.54 -60.09
CA LYS A 442 13.21 -16.80 -59.33
C LYS A 442 14.64 -16.98 -58.78
N PRO A 443 14.82 -17.23 -57.47
CA PRO A 443 16.13 -17.52 -56.90
C PRO A 443 16.79 -18.70 -57.60
N THR A 444 18.10 -18.62 -57.77
CA THR A 444 18.87 -19.63 -58.51
C THR A 444 19.90 -20.26 -57.59
N VAL A 445 20.03 -21.59 -57.69
CA VAL A 445 21.07 -22.36 -57.02
C VAL A 445 21.97 -22.94 -58.10
N THR A 446 23.27 -22.65 -58.03
CA THR A 446 24.27 -23.24 -58.93
C THR A 446 25.32 -23.96 -58.11
N VAL A 447 25.51 -25.25 -58.37
CA VAL A 447 26.57 -26.04 -57.74
C VAL A 447 27.79 -26.04 -58.64
N LYS A 448 28.95 -25.67 -58.09
CA LYS A 448 30.25 -25.73 -58.78
C LYS A 448 31.29 -26.31 -57.83
N GLY A 449 31.78 -27.51 -58.14
CA GLY A 449 32.73 -28.22 -57.27
C GLY A 449 32.10 -28.52 -55.90
N GLU A 450 32.79 -28.13 -54.83
CA GLU A 450 32.39 -28.35 -53.42
C GLU A 450 31.54 -27.22 -52.83
N GLU A 451 30.97 -26.33 -53.65
CA GLU A 451 30.17 -25.18 -53.18
C GLU A 451 28.87 -25.04 -53.98
N ALA A 452 27.77 -24.81 -53.26
CA ALA A 452 26.50 -24.35 -53.81
C ALA A 452 26.37 -22.83 -53.63
N ARG A 453 26.08 -22.11 -54.72
CA ARG A 453 25.82 -20.67 -54.70
C ARG A 453 24.33 -20.39 -54.86
N ILE A 454 23.78 -19.65 -53.92
CA ILE A 454 22.38 -19.24 -53.85
C ILE A 454 22.29 -17.76 -54.17
N ALA A 455 21.73 -17.41 -55.33
CA ALA A 455 21.50 -16.03 -55.72
C ALA A 455 20.01 -15.68 -55.60
N LEU A 456 19.73 -14.54 -54.97
CA LEU A 456 18.38 -13.97 -54.86
C LEU A 456 18.42 -12.46 -55.05
N GLU A 457 17.30 -11.89 -55.49
CA GLU A 457 17.13 -10.45 -55.66
C GLU A 457 15.72 -10.08 -55.28
N VAL A 458 15.56 -9.08 -54.42
CA VAL A 458 14.25 -8.66 -53.90
C VAL A 458 13.88 -7.26 -54.40
N SER A 459 12.58 -7.03 -54.59
CA SER A 459 12.06 -5.79 -55.18
C SER A 459 12.23 -4.55 -54.30
N LYS A 460 12.46 -4.73 -52.99
CA LYS A 460 12.65 -3.65 -52.01
C LYS A 460 13.29 -4.17 -50.71
N PRO A 461 13.83 -3.29 -49.84
CA PRO A 461 14.34 -3.66 -48.53
C PRO A 461 13.31 -4.49 -47.73
N THR A 462 13.75 -5.61 -47.16
CA THR A 462 12.89 -6.55 -46.41
C THR A 462 13.74 -7.47 -45.52
N ASP A 463 13.14 -8.03 -44.48
CA ASP A 463 13.76 -9.09 -43.68
C ASP A 463 13.80 -10.40 -44.46
N VAL A 464 14.98 -11.02 -44.49
CA VAL A 464 15.21 -12.28 -45.22
C VAL A 464 15.82 -13.31 -44.28
N ALA A 465 15.40 -14.57 -44.42
CA ALA A 465 16.12 -15.73 -43.89
C ALA A 465 16.37 -16.74 -45.00
N VAL A 466 17.58 -17.30 -45.04
CA VAL A 466 17.98 -18.33 -45.99
C VAL A 466 18.45 -19.55 -45.23
N GLY A 467 17.77 -20.68 -45.44
CA GLY A 467 18.09 -21.96 -44.83
C GLY A 467 18.17 -23.08 -45.86
N ILE A 468 18.85 -24.16 -45.48
CA ILE A 468 18.91 -25.40 -46.26
C ILE A 468 18.09 -26.47 -45.56
N ARG A 469 17.23 -27.17 -46.29
CA ARG A 469 16.45 -28.30 -45.80
C ARG A 469 16.91 -29.61 -46.39
N ASP A 470 16.87 -30.67 -45.58
CA ASP A 470 17.03 -32.06 -46.05
C ASP A 470 15.76 -32.58 -46.75
N GLY A 471 15.86 -33.77 -47.36
CA GLY A 471 14.72 -34.47 -47.99
C GLY A 471 13.57 -34.84 -47.05
N LYS A 472 13.70 -34.64 -45.73
CA LYS A 472 12.61 -34.79 -44.73
C LYS A 472 12.00 -33.44 -44.34
N GLY A 473 12.42 -32.35 -44.99
CA GLY A 473 11.94 -31.01 -44.74
C GLY A 473 12.48 -30.37 -43.45
N ARG A 474 13.58 -30.88 -42.87
CA ARG A 474 14.20 -30.27 -41.67
C ARG A 474 15.28 -29.28 -42.08
N ILE A 475 15.34 -28.11 -41.44
CA ILE A 475 16.46 -27.18 -41.66
C ILE A 475 17.74 -27.80 -41.08
N VAL A 476 18.76 -27.93 -41.92
CA VAL A 476 20.08 -28.48 -41.57
C VAL A 476 21.17 -27.40 -41.50
N ARG A 477 20.96 -26.27 -42.16
CA ARG A 477 21.88 -25.12 -42.15
C ARG A 477 21.10 -23.81 -42.27
N HIS A 478 21.42 -22.82 -41.44
CA HIS A 478 20.99 -21.44 -41.56
C HIS A 478 22.14 -20.64 -42.18
N LEU A 479 21.95 -20.10 -43.38
CA LEU A 479 23.00 -19.40 -44.12
C LEU A 479 23.03 -17.90 -43.84
N ALA A 480 21.86 -17.28 -43.73
CA ALA A 480 21.76 -15.85 -43.45
C ALA A 480 20.40 -15.51 -42.85
N SER A 481 20.36 -14.50 -42.00
CA SER A 481 19.12 -13.86 -41.54
C SER A 481 19.34 -12.37 -41.27
N GLY A 482 18.40 -11.52 -41.68
CA GLY A 482 18.39 -10.10 -41.36
C GLY A 482 17.78 -9.21 -42.44
N GLN A 483 17.72 -7.92 -42.16
CA GLN A 483 17.14 -6.92 -43.05
C GLN A 483 18.07 -6.61 -44.24
N LEU A 484 17.61 -6.88 -45.48
CA LEU A 484 18.28 -6.42 -46.69
C LEU A 484 18.15 -4.91 -46.87
N GLY A 485 19.26 -4.25 -47.19
CA GLY A 485 19.33 -2.80 -47.36
C GLY A 485 20.64 -2.20 -46.82
N PRO A 486 20.66 -0.88 -46.52
CA PRO A 486 21.87 -0.16 -46.13
C PRO A 486 22.56 -0.67 -44.85
N ARG A 487 21.86 -1.46 -44.02
CA ARG A 487 22.35 -2.01 -42.75
C ARG A 487 22.37 -3.53 -42.70
N ALA A 488 22.35 -4.21 -43.86
CA ALA A 488 22.33 -5.67 -43.89
C ALA A 488 23.52 -6.28 -43.11
N PRO A 489 23.27 -7.29 -42.25
CA PRO A 489 24.31 -7.98 -41.50
C PRO A 489 25.04 -8.99 -42.41
N GLY A 490 26.35 -9.17 -42.22
CA GLY A 490 27.08 -10.25 -42.88
C GLY A 490 26.48 -11.62 -42.50
N PRO A 491 26.37 -12.59 -43.42
CA PRO A 491 26.97 -12.62 -44.77
C PRO A 491 26.17 -11.90 -45.87
N LEU A 492 25.05 -11.24 -45.55
CA LEU A 492 24.30 -10.43 -46.52
C LEU A 492 25.09 -9.18 -46.89
N ARG A 493 25.20 -8.91 -48.19
CA ARG A 493 25.88 -7.74 -48.73
C ARG A 493 25.10 -6.47 -48.41
N ARG A 494 25.72 -5.61 -47.61
CA ARG A 494 25.21 -4.28 -47.25
C ARG A 494 24.96 -3.42 -48.49
N GLY A 495 23.86 -2.67 -48.48
CA GLY A 495 23.51 -1.72 -49.54
C GLY A 495 23.02 -2.35 -50.84
N SER A 496 22.83 -3.67 -50.88
CA SER A 496 22.35 -4.40 -52.06
C SER A 496 21.06 -5.15 -51.77
N LEU A 497 20.11 -5.12 -52.70
CA LEU A 497 18.93 -5.99 -52.70
C LEU A 497 19.16 -7.30 -53.48
N LYS A 498 20.27 -7.37 -54.21
CA LYS A 498 20.78 -8.57 -54.87
C LYS A 498 21.84 -9.22 -53.98
N GLN A 499 21.64 -10.49 -53.67
CA GLN A 499 22.48 -11.28 -52.76
C GLN A 499 22.97 -12.55 -53.44
N GLU A 500 24.18 -12.96 -53.09
CA GLU A 500 24.75 -14.26 -53.43
C GLU A 500 25.33 -14.85 -52.14
N LEU A 501 24.79 -15.99 -51.72
CA LEU A 501 25.22 -16.73 -50.54
C LEU A 501 25.85 -18.04 -50.95
N LYS A 502 26.79 -18.51 -50.14
CA LYS A 502 27.55 -19.72 -50.39
C LYS A 502 27.22 -20.76 -49.34
N TRP A 503 27.07 -21.99 -49.77
CA TRP A 503 26.94 -23.15 -48.92
C TRP A 503 27.98 -24.20 -49.31
N ASP A 504 28.75 -24.63 -48.33
CA ASP A 504 29.88 -25.56 -48.41
C ASP A 504 29.49 -27.00 -48.05
N PHE A 505 28.20 -27.34 -48.17
CA PHE A 505 27.65 -28.65 -47.79
C PHE A 505 27.90 -29.02 -46.32
N THR A 506 27.93 -28.03 -45.41
CA THR A 506 27.98 -28.26 -43.96
C THR A 506 26.67 -27.93 -43.24
N ASP A 507 26.42 -28.58 -42.10
CA ASP A 507 25.32 -28.25 -41.18
C ASP A 507 25.65 -27.03 -40.30
N ASP A 508 24.72 -26.57 -39.46
CA ASP A 508 24.92 -25.43 -38.54
C ASP A 508 26.14 -25.57 -37.62
N PHE A 509 26.63 -26.79 -37.40
CA PHE A 509 27.80 -27.08 -36.57
C PHE A 509 29.09 -27.22 -37.37
N GLY A 510 29.05 -26.97 -38.69
CA GLY A 510 30.19 -27.04 -39.59
C GLY A 510 30.59 -28.47 -39.97
N LYS A 511 29.71 -29.46 -39.78
CA LYS A 511 29.96 -30.84 -40.20
C LYS A 511 29.42 -31.08 -41.59
N SER A 512 30.15 -31.81 -42.42
CA SER A 512 29.67 -32.22 -43.75
C SER A 512 28.35 -32.98 -43.65
N VAL A 513 27.37 -32.57 -44.46
CA VAL A 513 26.10 -33.29 -44.58
C VAL A 513 26.26 -34.47 -45.54
N PRO A 514 25.54 -35.59 -45.34
CA PRO A 514 25.65 -36.75 -46.23
C PRO A 514 25.15 -36.44 -47.65
N PRO A 515 25.56 -37.20 -48.68
CA PRO A 515 24.96 -37.08 -50.01
C PRO A 515 23.44 -37.32 -49.95
N GLY A 516 22.67 -36.45 -50.60
CA GLY A 516 21.21 -36.54 -50.63
C GLY A 516 20.57 -35.31 -51.25
N ASP A 517 19.24 -35.32 -51.31
CA ASP A 517 18.46 -34.19 -51.83
C ASP A 517 18.34 -33.10 -50.77
N TYR A 518 18.73 -31.89 -51.15
CA TYR A 518 18.63 -30.68 -50.34
C TYR A 518 17.87 -29.61 -51.09
N SER A 519 17.09 -28.81 -50.35
CA SER A 519 16.38 -27.65 -50.89
C SER A 519 16.78 -26.38 -50.17
N VAL A 520 16.78 -25.26 -50.88
CA VAL A 520 17.02 -23.94 -50.31
C VAL A 520 15.67 -23.31 -49.99
N GLU A 521 15.48 -22.94 -48.73
CA GLU A 521 14.34 -22.16 -48.27
C GLU A 521 14.76 -20.69 -48.12
N ILE A 522 13.96 -19.79 -48.71
CA ILE A 522 14.17 -18.35 -48.61
C ILE A 522 12.85 -17.70 -48.15
N GLY A 523 12.83 -17.20 -46.92
CA GLY A 523 11.72 -16.41 -46.38
C GLY A 523 11.93 -14.91 -46.63
N LEU A 524 10.87 -14.21 -47.05
CA LEU A 524 10.83 -12.75 -47.19
C LEU A 524 9.79 -12.16 -46.22
N GLY A 525 10.04 -10.98 -45.66
CA GLY A 525 9.07 -10.26 -44.85
C GLY A 525 8.76 -10.95 -43.51
N LEU A 526 9.78 -11.54 -42.89
CA LEU A 526 9.66 -12.28 -41.64
C LEU A 526 8.94 -11.46 -40.55
N LYS A 527 8.06 -12.11 -39.79
CA LYS A 527 7.34 -11.51 -38.68
C LYS A 527 7.61 -12.30 -37.40
N ALA A 528 7.85 -11.59 -36.31
CA ALA A 528 7.95 -12.21 -35.00
C ALA A 528 6.54 -12.48 -34.45
N GLU A 529 6.21 -13.74 -34.19
CA GLU A 529 4.99 -14.15 -33.50
C GLU A 529 5.32 -14.88 -32.20
N LYS A 530 4.49 -14.68 -31.18
CA LYS A 530 4.64 -15.37 -29.90
C LYS A 530 4.13 -16.81 -30.06
N SER A 531 5.03 -17.80 -30.00
CA SER A 531 4.66 -19.22 -30.06
C SER A 531 4.13 -19.76 -28.73
N LYS A 532 4.98 -19.95 -27.71
CA LYS A 532 4.56 -20.50 -26.41
C LYS A 532 5.33 -19.89 -25.24
N VAL A 533 4.81 -20.11 -24.03
CA VAL A 533 5.48 -19.73 -22.78
C VAL A 533 6.03 -21.00 -22.15
N LEU A 534 7.36 -21.07 -21.97
CA LEU A 534 8.04 -22.28 -21.48
C LEU A 534 7.87 -22.53 -19.97
N LEU A 535 7.66 -21.47 -19.18
CA LEU A 535 7.48 -21.55 -17.73
C LEU A 535 6.21 -20.82 -17.32
N GLY A 536 5.33 -21.48 -16.56
CA GLY A 536 4.07 -20.93 -16.03
C GLY A 536 2.82 -21.42 -16.77
N ASP A 537 1.76 -21.72 -16.00
CA ASP A 537 0.46 -22.16 -16.52
C ASP A 537 -0.62 -21.14 -16.07
N PRO A 538 -1.38 -20.54 -17.00
CA PRO A 538 -2.43 -19.58 -16.66
C PRO A 538 -3.61 -20.20 -15.89
N HIS A 539 -3.78 -21.53 -15.91
CA HIS A 539 -4.79 -22.26 -15.15
C HIS A 539 -4.31 -22.63 -13.73
N LYS A 540 -3.04 -22.40 -13.38
CA LYS A 540 -2.55 -22.56 -11.99
C LYS A 540 -3.06 -21.41 -11.12
N LEU A 541 -4.07 -21.69 -10.30
CA LEU A 541 -4.57 -20.78 -9.26
C LEU A 541 -3.78 -20.95 -7.95
N TYR A 542 -3.78 -19.89 -7.14
CA TYR A 542 -3.22 -19.90 -5.77
C TYR A 542 -4.36 -19.70 -4.78
N ASP A 543 -4.18 -18.96 -3.67
CA ASP A 543 -5.27 -18.69 -2.73
C ASP A 543 -6.32 -17.75 -3.36
N VAL A 544 -7.46 -18.29 -3.80
CA VAL A 544 -8.57 -17.52 -4.38
C VAL A 544 -9.18 -16.60 -3.31
N GLN A 545 -9.36 -15.32 -3.62
CA GLN A 545 -9.89 -14.31 -2.70
C GLN A 545 -11.17 -13.65 -3.20
N GLY A 546 -11.49 -13.76 -4.49
CA GLY A 546 -12.73 -13.19 -5.01
C GLY A 546 -13.12 -13.79 -6.33
N LEU A 547 -14.43 -13.81 -6.57
CA LEU A 547 -15.05 -14.30 -7.79
C LEU A 547 -16.15 -13.34 -8.22
N THR A 548 -16.21 -13.03 -9.51
CA THR A 548 -17.37 -12.37 -10.12
C THR A 548 -17.44 -12.71 -11.61
N THR A 549 -18.57 -12.42 -12.24
CA THR A 549 -18.82 -12.67 -13.66
C THR A 549 -19.34 -11.41 -14.33
N ASP A 550 -19.05 -11.26 -15.62
CA ASP A 550 -19.61 -10.18 -16.44
C ASP A 550 -20.82 -10.64 -17.26
N SER A 551 -21.44 -9.69 -17.98
CA SER A 551 -22.59 -9.94 -18.85
C SER A 551 -22.31 -10.86 -20.04
N LYS A 552 -21.02 -11.12 -20.34
CA LYS A 552 -20.59 -12.04 -21.40
C LYS A 552 -20.29 -13.45 -20.86
N GLY A 553 -20.46 -13.67 -19.56
CA GLY A 553 -20.18 -14.95 -18.91
C GLY A 553 -18.70 -15.19 -18.63
N LEU A 554 -17.86 -14.15 -18.70
CA LEU A 554 -16.46 -14.28 -18.32
C LEU A 554 -16.33 -14.27 -16.80
N LEU A 555 -15.59 -15.23 -16.27
CA LEU A 555 -15.28 -15.37 -14.85
C LEU A 555 -13.99 -14.62 -14.50
N TYR A 556 -14.06 -13.71 -13.53
CA TYR A 556 -12.92 -13.00 -12.97
C TYR A 556 -12.54 -13.65 -11.64
N VAL A 557 -11.34 -14.22 -11.59
CA VAL A 557 -10.79 -14.92 -10.43
C VAL A 557 -9.66 -14.10 -9.83
N PHE A 558 -9.90 -13.58 -8.62
CA PHE A 558 -8.90 -12.90 -7.81
C PHE A 558 -8.19 -13.96 -6.99
N HIS A 559 -6.87 -14.09 -7.11
CA HIS A 559 -6.09 -15.08 -6.36
C HIS A 559 -4.70 -14.55 -6.01
N GLN A 560 -4.07 -15.13 -4.99
CA GLN A 560 -2.78 -14.65 -4.49
C GLN A 560 -1.86 -15.75 -3.95
N ARG A 561 -0.54 -15.55 -4.06
CA ARG A 561 0.46 -16.49 -3.54
C ARG A 561 0.99 -16.03 -2.17
N ARG A 562 0.61 -16.70 -1.08
CA ARG A 562 0.90 -16.24 0.29
C ARG A 562 2.36 -16.20 0.78
N ARG A 563 3.39 -16.62 0.01
CA ARG A 563 4.79 -16.71 0.53
C ARG A 563 5.89 -16.35 -0.49
N PRO A 564 7.00 -15.74 -0.04
CA PRO A 564 7.14 -14.94 1.19
C PRO A 564 6.39 -13.61 1.12
N TYR A 565 5.98 -13.16 -0.07
CA TYR A 565 5.25 -11.90 -0.30
C TYR A 565 4.03 -12.12 -1.19
N PRO A 566 2.81 -11.78 -0.73
CA PRO A 566 1.58 -11.94 -1.51
C PRO A 566 1.55 -11.00 -2.71
N ILE A 567 1.34 -11.57 -3.89
CA ILE A 567 1.08 -10.84 -5.13
C ILE A 567 -0.38 -11.08 -5.51
N SER A 568 -1.13 -10.00 -5.65
CA SER A 568 -2.51 -10.01 -6.13
C SER A 568 -2.55 -10.29 -7.63
N VAL A 569 -3.30 -11.29 -8.05
CA VAL A 569 -3.47 -11.68 -9.46
C VAL A 569 -4.96 -11.74 -9.76
N VAL A 570 -5.35 -11.22 -10.92
CA VAL A 570 -6.73 -11.33 -11.42
C VAL A 570 -6.68 -11.89 -12.83
N ARG A 571 -7.26 -13.08 -13.00
CA ARG A 571 -7.35 -13.79 -14.27
C ARG A 571 -8.79 -13.95 -14.70
N VAL A 572 -8.99 -13.97 -16.00
CA VAL A 572 -10.28 -14.05 -16.65
C VAL A 572 -10.37 -15.38 -17.39
N PHE A 573 -11.43 -16.13 -17.15
CA PHE A 573 -11.72 -17.41 -17.78
C PHE A 573 -13.08 -17.37 -18.46
N ASP A 574 -13.27 -18.18 -19.49
CA ASP A 574 -14.59 -18.38 -20.08
C ASP A 574 -15.41 -19.44 -19.33
N ARG A 575 -16.62 -19.71 -19.84
CA ARG A 575 -17.55 -20.70 -19.28
C ARG A 575 -16.99 -22.13 -19.31
N GLU A 576 -16.01 -22.44 -20.14
CA GLU A 576 -15.38 -23.76 -20.22
C GLU A 576 -14.08 -23.85 -19.37
N GLY A 577 -13.79 -22.81 -18.59
CA GLY A 577 -12.60 -22.69 -17.76
C GLY A 577 -11.31 -22.48 -18.56
N ARG A 578 -11.40 -22.07 -19.83
CA ARG A 578 -10.22 -21.69 -20.63
C ARG A 578 -9.77 -20.30 -20.23
N PHE A 579 -8.47 -20.12 -20.08
CA PHE A 579 -7.88 -18.80 -19.85
C PHE A 579 -8.14 -17.86 -21.03
N VAL A 580 -8.67 -16.67 -20.72
CA VAL A 580 -8.93 -15.61 -21.70
C VAL A 580 -7.85 -14.53 -21.61
N ARG A 581 -7.66 -13.95 -20.42
CA ARG A 581 -6.67 -12.88 -20.19
C ARG A 581 -6.34 -12.72 -18.71
N GLN A 582 -5.28 -11.98 -18.43
CA GLN A 582 -4.94 -11.52 -17.09
C GLN A 582 -5.05 -10.00 -17.05
N ILE A 583 -5.76 -9.47 -16.06
CA ILE A 583 -5.95 -8.02 -15.88
C ILE A 583 -5.18 -7.45 -14.70
N MET A 584 -4.67 -8.31 -13.82
CA MET A 584 -3.72 -7.94 -12.77
C MET A 584 -2.64 -9.03 -12.62
N PRO A 585 -1.34 -8.70 -12.68
CA PRO A 585 -0.74 -7.42 -13.10
C PRO A 585 -1.28 -6.89 -14.44
N LEU A 586 -1.23 -5.56 -14.61
CA LEU A 586 -1.87 -4.83 -15.71
C LEU A 586 -1.36 -5.33 -17.08
N PRO A 587 -2.24 -5.47 -18.09
CA PRO A 587 -1.81 -5.88 -19.43
C PRO A 587 -0.87 -4.84 -20.05
N ALA A 588 0.30 -5.31 -20.52
CA ALA A 588 1.34 -4.44 -21.09
C ALA A 588 0.97 -3.74 -22.41
N HIS A 589 -0.11 -4.18 -23.08
CA HIS A 589 -0.58 -3.60 -24.34
C HIS A 589 -1.60 -2.48 -24.14
N LEU A 590 -2.00 -2.17 -22.90
CA LEU A 590 -2.92 -1.07 -22.64
C LEU A 590 -2.24 0.28 -22.93
N PRO A 591 -2.91 1.18 -23.67
CA PRO A 591 -2.45 2.55 -23.85
C PRO A 591 -2.23 3.30 -22.52
N ALA A 592 -1.28 4.23 -22.48
CA ALA A 592 -0.89 4.93 -21.25
C ALA A 592 -2.04 5.74 -20.62
N ASP A 593 -2.92 6.33 -21.44
CA ASP A 593 -4.14 7.04 -21.02
C ASP A 593 -5.14 6.12 -20.29
N LYS A 594 -5.12 4.82 -20.56
CA LYS A 594 -5.91 3.82 -19.82
C LYS A 594 -5.30 3.41 -18.48
N LEU A 595 -4.10 3.90 -18.15
CA LEU A 595 -3.32 3.49 -16.98
C LEU A 595 -2.95 4.66 -16.06
N GLU A 596 -3.56 5.84 -16.24
CA GLU A 596 -3.23 7.05 -15.48
C GLU A 596 -3.26 6.83 -13.96
N GLY A 597 -4.22 6.07 -13.44
CA GLY A 597 -4.34 5.80 -11.99
C GLY A 597 -3.33 4.81 -11.44
N ALA A 598 -2.69 4.01 -12.30
CA ALA A 598 -1.61 3.10 -11.91
C ALA A 598 -0.23 3.78 -11.87
N GLY A 599 -0.11 4.99 -12.43
CA GLY A 599 1.16 5.71 -12.52
C GLY A 599 2.15 5.06 -13.49
N VAL A 600 2.86 5.92 -14.23
CA VAL A 600 3.89 5.48 -15.18
C VAL A 600 5.09 6.42 -15.12
N ILE A 601 6.29 5.86 -15.17
CA ILE A 601 7.54 6.61 -15.24
C ILE A 601 7.94 6.69 -16.72
N ARG A 602 8.06 7.91 -17.25
CA ARG A 602 8.67 8.16 -18.58
C ARG A 602 10.18 8.24 -18.43
N LEU A 603 10.92 7.41 -19.16
CA LEU A 603 12.37 7.49 -19.27
C LEU A 603 12.77 8.48 -20.38
N ALA A 604 13.99 9.01 -20.32
CA ALA A 604 14.51 10.00 -21.28
C ALA A 604 14.46 9.54 -22.76
N GLU A 605 14.49 8.23 -22.99
CA GLU A 605 14.44 7.59 -24.31
C GLU A 605 13.00 7.39 -24.86
N GLY A 606 11.98 7.94 -24.18
CA GLY A 606 10.57 7.75 -24.56
C GLY A 606 9.99 6.38 -24.21
N ARG A 607 10.77 5.52 -23.54
CA ARG A 607 10.31 4.26 -22.94
C ARG A 607 9.57 4.53 -21.63
N TRP A 608 8.69 3.60 -21.26
CA TRP A 608 7.85 3.73 -20.07
C TRP A 608 8.05 2.56 -19.12
N MET A 609 7.97 2.82 -17.83
CA MET A 609 8.00 1.79 -16.78
C MET A 609 6.79 1.94 -15.85
N PRO A 610 6.15 0.84 -15.42
CA PRO A 610 5.10 0.91 -14.42
C PRO A 610 5.68 1.32 -13.06
N VAL A 611 4.94 2.11 -12.30
CA VAL A 611 5.31 2.42 -10.91
C VAL A 611 5.08 1.18 -10.05
N VAL A 612 6.05 0.85 -9.20
CA VAL A 612 5.92 -0.20 -8.20
C VAL A 612 5.78 0.48 -6.84
N TYR A 613 4.55 0.56 -6.33
CA TYR A 613 4.25 1.23 -5.06
C TYR A 613 4.70 0.43 -3.85
N GLU A 614 4.91 -0.89 -4.01
CA GLU A 614 5.50 -1.73 -2.98
C GLU A 614 6.36 -2.83 -3.66
N GLY A 615 7.66 -2.85 -3.35
CA GLY A 615 8.65 -3.66 -4.05
C GLY A 615 8.63 -5.16 -3.72
N LEU A 616 8.26 -5.55 -2.50
CA LEU A 616 8.27 -6.95 -2.05
C LEU A 616 7.07 -7.75 -2.60
N GLN A 617 5.89 -7.13 -2.63
CA GLN A 617 4.57 -7.61 -3.03
C GLN A 617 4.19 -7.18 -4.45
N ARG A 618 4.99 -6.30 -5.07
CA ARG A 618 4.87 -5.88 -6.48
C ARG A 618 3.50 -5.29 -6.80
N ALA A 619 3.06 -4.35 -5.97
CA ALA A 619 1.80 -3.64 -6.19
C ALA A 619 1.97 -2.55 -7.26
N PHE A 620 1.27 -2.70 -8.38
CA PHE A 620 1.28 -1.76 -9.50
C PHE A 620 0.16 -0.72 -9.41
N VAL A 621 -0.76 -0.87 -8.45
CA VAL A 621 -1.83 0.09 -8.18
C VAL A 621 -1.83 0.35 -6.66
N PRO A 622 -1.93 1.61 -6.20
CA PRO A 622 -1.98 1.92 -4.78
C PRO A 622 -3.15 1.19 -4.08
N GLY A 623 -2.89 0.60 -2.90
CA GLY A 623 -3.94 -0.04 -2.08
C GLY A 623 -4.43 -1.41 -2.57
N THR A 624 -3.85 -2.00 -3.62
CA THR A 624 -4.19 -3.37 -4.08
C THR A 624 -3.30 -4.45 -3.47
N ILE A 625 -2.64 -4.12 -2.37
CA ILE A 625 -1.72 -5.01 -1.66
C ILE A 625 -2.54 -6.10 -0.96
N ASN A 626 -2.42 -7.36 -1.43
CA ASN A 626 -3.00 -8.55 -0.81
C ASN A 626 -4.54 -8.47 -0.66
N PHE A 627 -5.27 -8.74 -1.74
CA PHE A 627 -6.74 -8.76 -1.71
C PHE A 627 -7.31 -9.59 -0.56
N GLY A 628 -8.19 -8.99 0.24
CA GLY A 628 -9.02 -9.68 1.20
C GLY A 628 -10.10 -10.48 0.49
N ALA A 629 -10.69 -11.43 1.21
CA ALA A 629 -11.80 -12.22 0.72
C ALA A 629 -12.98 -11.30 0.35
N GLN A 630 -13.50 -11.40 -0.88
CA GLN A 630 -14.56 -10.53 -1.34
C GLN A 630 -15.44 -11.10 -2.46
N GLN A 631 -16.69 -10.63 -2.54
CA GLN A 631 -17.61 -10.79 -3.67
C GLN A 631 -17.69 -9.45 -4.42
N PRO A 632 -16.78 -9.20 -5.39
CA PRO A 632 -16.83 -7.99 -6.20
C PRO A 632 -18.03 -8.02 -7.16
N SER A 633 -18.44 -6.84 -7.62
CA SER A 633 -19.52 -6.67 -8.60
C SER A 633 -18.98 -6.16 -9.93
N MET A 634 -19.72 -6.39 -11.01
CA MET A 634 -19.43 -5.84 -12.33
C MET A 634 -20.57 -4.91 -12.73
N THR A 635 -20.25 -3.66 -13.05
CA THR A 635 -21.22 -2.70 -13.60
C THR A 635 -21.58 -3.05 -15.05
N ARG A 636 -22.71 -2.53 -15.56
CA ARG A 636 -23.13 -2.78 -16.94
C ARG A 636 -22.16 -2.24 -18.00
N ASP A 637 -21.47 -1.14 -17.68
CA ASP A 637 -20.44 -0.53 -18.52
C ASP A 637 -19.06 -1.24 -18.40
N GLY A 638 -18.98 -2.36 -17.68
CA GLY A 638 -17.79 -3.20 -17.64
C GLY A 638 -16.70 -2.72 -16.67
N ARG A 639 -17.09 -2.08 -15.56
CA ARG A 639 -16.20 -1.75 -14.44
C ARG A 639 -16.37 -2.76 -13.29
N LEU A 640 -15.26 -3.34 -12.87
CA LEU A 640 -15.15 -4.10 -11.62
C LEU A 640 -15.24 -3.14 -10.44
N VAL A 641 -16.19 -3.38 -9.55
CA VAL A 641 -16.34 -2.72 -8.26
C VAL A 641 -15.85 -3.68 -7.19
N LEU A 642 -14.75 -3.32 -6.55
CA LEU A 642 -14.11 -4.14 -5.51
C LEU A 642 -13.73 -3.26 -4.32
N ILE A 643 -13.35 -3.88 -3.21
CA ILE A 643 -12.93 -3.16 -2.01
C ILE A 643 -11.42 -3.33 -1.85
N ASN A 644 -10.73 -2.22 -1.59
CA ASN A 644 -9.29 -2.26 -1.38
C ASN A 644 -8.93 -3.10 -0.14
N SER A 645 -7.68 -3.53 -0.10
CA SER A 645 -7.15 -4.23 1.06
C SER A 645 -6.34 -3.29 1.92
N VAL A 646 -6.70 -3.20 3.19
CA VAL A 646 -5.86 -2.57 4.20
C VAL A 646 -5.06 -3.68 4.88
N THR A 647 -3.73 -3.69 4.71
CA THR A 647 -2.88 -4.64 5.43
C THR A 647 -2.47 -4.08 6.79
N ARG A 648 -2.08 -4.97 7.71
CA ARG A 648 -1.70 -4.65 9.10
C ARG A 648 -0.55 -3.63 9.23
N ILE A 649 0.22 -3.42 8.15
CA ILE A 649 1.43 -2.59 8.08
C ILE A 649 1.12 -1.15 7.62
N TYR A 650 0.08 -0.93 6.81
CA TYR A 650 -0.24 0.37 6.19
C TYR A 650 -1.56 0.91 6.71
N GLN A 651 -1.57 1.32 7.99
CA GLN A 651 -2.79 1.69 8.71
C GLN A 651 -3.38 3.06 8.29
N GLU A 652 -2.78 3.79 7.34
CA GLU A 652 -3.31 5.10 6.91
C GLU A 652 -4.13 5.09 5.61
N VAL A 653 -4.26 3.95 4.93
CA VAL A 653 -5.14 3.88 3.75
C VAL A 653 -6.56 3.48 4.20
N PRO A 654 -7.58 4.35 4.03
CA PRO A 654 -8.94 4.01 4.42
C PRO A 654 -9.48 2.85 3.56
N GLN A 655 -10.40 2.09 4.14
CA GLN A 655 -11.14 1.08 3.39
C GLN A 655 -12.12 1.78 2.45
N ARG A 656 -12.06 1.50 1.15
CA ARG A 656 -12.82 2.19 0.10
C ARG A 656 -13.10 1.29 -1.10
N LEU A 657 -13.98 1.77 -1.97
CA LEU A 657 -14.26 1.14 -3.26
C LEU A 657 -13.16 1.44 -4.27
N PHE A 658 -12.84 0.47 -5.12
CA PHE A 658 -11.98 0.61 -6.30
C PHE A 658 -12.73 0.21 -7.56
N PHE A 659 -12.46 0.95 -8.64
CA PHE A 659 -13.05 0.76 -9.96
C PHE A 659 -11.99 0.41 -11.00
N PHE A 660 -12.00 -0.81 -11.53
CA PHE A 660 -11.12 -1.23 -12.63
C PHE A 660 -11.90 -1.61 -13.87
N GLY A 661 -11.37 -1.33 -15.05
CA GLY A 661 -11.98 -1.81 -16.30
C GLY A 661 -11.90 -3.33 -16.42
N ALA A 662 -12.87 -3.94 -17.11
CA ALA A 662 -12.87 -5.36 -17.43
C ALA A 662 -11.68 -5.80 -18.31
N ASP A 663 -11.03 -4.85 -18.99
CA ASP A 663 -9.77 -5.04 -19.74
C ASP A 663 -8.53 -4.86 -18.87
N GLY A 664 -8.67 -4.41 -17.62
CA GLY A 664 -7.57 -4.07 -16.71
C GLY A 664 -7.20 -2.59 -16.69
N SER A 665 -7.93 -1.70 -17.38
CA SER A 665 -7.67 -0.26 -17.33
C SER A 665 -7.86 0.31 -15.92
N VAL A 666 -7.03 1.28 -15.54
CA VAL A 666 -7.08 1.99 -14.25
C VAL A 666 -7.11 3.49 -14.51
N ALA A 667 -8.32 4.07 -14.48
CA ALA A 667 -8.52 5.49 -14.65
C ALA A 667 -7.90 6.30 -13.49
N LYS A 668 -7.59 7.59 -13.72
CA LYS A 668 -7.01 8.48 -12.69
C LYS A 668 -7.82 8.53 -11.39
N ASN A 669 -9.15 8.43 -11.49
CA ASN A 669 -10.10 8.44 -10.39
C ASN A 669 -10.60 7.04 -10.01
N PHE A 670 -9.80 5.99 -10.22
CA PHE A 670 -10.16 4.60 -9.86
C PHE A 670 -10.51 4.45 -8.36
N ALA A 671 -9.94 5.30 -7.50
CA ALA A 671 -10.21 5.32 -6.07
C ALA A 671 -11.59 5.93 -5.81
N GLY A 672 -12.54 5.07 -5.48
CA GLY A 672 -13.91 5.43 -5.16
C GLY A 672 -14.11 5.88 -3.71
N PRO A 673 -15.38 6.05 -3.32
CA PRO A 673 -15.77 6.55 -2.00
C PRO A 673 -15.23 5.70 -0.85
N VAL A 674 -14.84 6.37 0.24
CA VAL A 674 -14.44 5.72 1.49
C VAL A 674 -15.62 5.00 2.14
N ILE A 675 -15.41 3.75 2.53
CA ILE A 675 -16.36 2.95 3.32
C ILE A 675 -16.10 3.17 4.82
N SER A 676 -14.82 3.16 5.22
CA SER A 676 -14.38 3.33 6.62
C SER A 676 -12.97 3.90 6.69
N ARG A 677 -12.73 4.89 7.57
CA ARG A 677 -11.37 5.38 7.89
C ARG A 677 -10.56 4.40 8.73
N LEU A 678 -11.23 3.51 9.45
CA LEU A 678 -10.57 2.42 10.18
C LEU A 678 -10.45 1.18 9.30
N PRO A 679 -9.35 0.41 9.41
CA PRO A 679 -9.23 -0.87 8.74
C PRO A 679 -10.31 -1.85 9.25
N ARG A 680 -11.31 -2.16 8.41
CA ARG A 680 -12.21 -3.29 8.66
C ARG A 680 -11.79 -4.48 7.81
N PHE A 681 -12.11 -5.66 8.29
CA PHE A 681 -11.76 -6.92 7.63
C PHE A 681 -13.04 -7.74 7.40
N GLY A 682 -12.88 -8.95 6.85
CA GLY A 682 -13.99 -9.89 6.71
C GLY A 682 -14.03 -10.48 5.32
N THR A 683 -15.14 -11.16 5.01
CA THR A 683 -15.46 -11.59 3.64
C THR A 683 -16.45 -10.58 3.10
N MET A 684 -15.93 -9.57 2.39
CA MET A 684 -16.72 -8.40 2.02
C MET A 684 -17.61 -8.73 0.83
N ALA A 685 -18.87 -8.34 0.84
CA ALA A 685 -19.75 -8.56 -0.29
C ALA A 685 -20.27 -7.24 -0.85
N THR A 686 -20.31 -7.15 -2.17
CA THR A 686 -20.90 -6.02 -2.89
C THR A 686 -22.07 -6.49 -3.76
N ALA A 687 -23.06 -5.62 -3.96
CA ALA A 687 -24.10 -5.78 -4.97
C ALA A 687 -24.50 -4.40 -5.53
N LEU A 688 -24.87 -4.34 -6.80
CA LEU A 688 -25.21 -3.09 -7.49
C LEU A 688 -26.73 -2.90 -7.57
N SER A 689 -27.19 -1.66 -7.45
CA SER A 689 -28.58 -1.33 -7.76
C SER A 689 -28.87 -1.51 -9.26
N PRO A 690 -30.11 -1.81 -9.67
CA PRO A 690 -30.44 -2.06 -11.07
C PRO A 690 -30.27 -0.86 -11.99
N ASP A 691 -30.33 0.35 -11.44
CA ASP A 691 -30.08 1.61 -12.14
C ASP A 691 -28.59 1.98 -12.21
N GLY A 692 -27.71 1.22 -11.54
CA GLY A 692 -26.27 1.48 -11.49
C GLY A 692 -25.86 2.68 -10.66
N LYS A 693 -26.76 3.28 -9.85
CA LYS A 693 -26.46 4.46 -9.03
C LYS A 693 -25.83 4.13 -7.67
N PHE A 694 -26.12 2.94 -7.13
CA PHE A 694 -25.67 2.54 -5.80
C PHE A 694 -24.91 1.22 -5.81
N VAL A 695 -23.99 1.10 -4.87
CA VAL A 695 -23.42 -0.17 -4.43
C VAL A 695 -23.77 -0.40 -2.97
N TYR A 696 -24.22 -1.62 -2.68
CA TYR A 696 -24.46 -2.10 -1.33
C TYR A 696 -23.25 -2.87 -0.82
N VAL A 697 -22.86 -2.68 0.43
CA VAL A 697 -21.67 -3.29 1.04
C VAL A 697 -22.00 -3.95 2.37
N THR A 698 -21.56 -5.20 2.59
CA THR A 698 -21.63 -5.89 3.89
C THR A 698 -20.43 -6.80 4.12
N GLY A 699 -20.43 -7.58 5.21
CA GLY A 699 -19.37 -8.52 5.56
C GLY A 699 -18.14 -7.87 6.21
N LEU A 700 -18.31 -6.63 6.70
CA LEU A 700 -17.29 -5.86 7.41
C LEU A 700 -17.26 -6.26 8.90
N GLU A 701 -16.05 -6.34 9.45
CA GLU A 701 -15.78 -6.79 10.81
C GLU A 701 -14.82 -5.85 11.53
N ASN A 702 -15.11 -5.64 12.81
CA ASN A 702 -14.23 -5.04 13.78
C ASN A 702 -13.22 -6.08 14.28
N LYS A 703 -12.07 -6.20 13.61
CA LYS A 703 -10.94 -6.97 14.16
C LYS A 703 -10.01 -6.05 14.93
N THR A 704 -10.08 -6.10 16.25
CA THR A 704 -8.93 -5.76 17.13
C THR A 704 -7.75 -6.72 16.96
N ARG A 705 -7.94 -7.80 16.16
CA ARG A 705 -6.92 -8.77 15.75
C ARG A 705 -5.88 -8.11 14.84
N GLY A 706 -4.92 -7.41 15.41
CA GLY A 706 -3.78 -6.90 14.65
C GLY A 706 -3.05 -5.71 15.26
N ILE A 707 -3.68 -4.94 16.14
CA ILE A 707 -3.05 -3.72 16.65
C ILE A 707 -2.03 -4.04 17.77
N LEU A 708 -2.17 -5.20 18.45
CA LEU A 708 -1.27 -5.63 19.52
C LEU A 708 -0.82 -7.08 19.31
N TRP A 709 0.49 -7.32 19.27
CA TRP A 709 1.09 -8.67 19.16
C TRP A 709 0.90 -9.55 20.41
N HIS A 710 0.27 -9.02 21.46
CA HIS A 710 -0.01 -9.73 22.73
C HIS A 710 -1.50 -9.82 23.10
N ALA A 711 -2.43 -9.45 22.21
CA ALA A 711 -3.85 -9.71 22.48
C ALA A 711 -4.06 -11.23 22.59
N PRO A 712 -4.66 -11.75 23.68
CA PRO A 712 -4.88 -13.19 23.84
C PRO A 712 -5.63 -13.74 22.62
N PHE A 713 -5.25 -14.96 22.19
CA PHE A 713 -5.71 -15.67 20.99
C PHE A 713 -7.24 -15.92 20.89
N LYS A 714 -8.05 -15.31 21.75
CA LYS A 714 -9.51 -15.51 21.88
C LYS A 714 -10.36 -14.25 21.64
N ALA A 715 -9.84 -13.18 21.06
CA ALA A 715 -10.70 -12.05 20.67
C ALA A 715 -11.63 -12.48 19.52
N ALA A 716 -12.93 -12.53 19.79
CA ALA A 716 -13.97 -12.95 18.86
C ALA A 716 -14.04 -12.02 17.62
N ARG A 717 -14.38 -12.57 16.45
CA ARG A 717 -14.86 -11.76 15.31
C ARG A 717 -16.04 -10.91 15.82
N ARG A 718 -16.04 -9.62 15.51
CA ARG A 718 -17.14 -8.69 15.79
C ARG A 718 -17.68 -8.15 14.46
N PRO A 719 -18.65 -8.82 13.83
CA PRO A 719 -19.28 -8.31 12.61
C PRO A 719 -19.91 -6.93 12.88
N LEU A 720 -20.05 -6.10 11.84
CA LEU A 720 -20.70 -4.80 12.00
C LEU A 720 -22.22 -4.86 11.96
N HIS A 721 -22.80 -5.99 11.55
CA HIS A 721 -24.26 -6.22 11.56
C HIS A 721 -25.07 -5.27 10.65
N VAL A 722 -24.45 -4.77 9.58
CA VAL A 722 -25.03 -3.73 8.71
C VAL A 722 -24.83 -3.98 7.23
N VAL A 723 -25.69 -3.34 6.43
CA VAL A 723 -25.47 -3.09 5.00
C VAL A 723 -25.34 -1.59 4.79
N TYR A 724 -24.26 -1.14 4.15
CA TYR A 724 -24.12 0.24 3.70
C TYR A 724 -24.65 0.39 2.28
N ARG A 725 -25.26 1.54 1.96
CA ARG A 725 -25.63 1.95 0.60
C ARG A 725 -24.77 3.14 0.21
N ILE A 726 -24.01 3.03 -0.87
CA ILE A 726 -23.02 4.02 -1.29
C ILE A 726 -23.32 4.45 -2.71
N GLY A 727 -23.41 5.77 -2.95
CA GLY A 727 -23.58 6.32 -4.30
C GLY A 727 -22.32 6.15 -5.16
N LEU A 728 -22.50 5.83 -6.43
CA LEU A 728 -21.41 5.65 -7.39
C LEU A 728 -21.02 6.96 -8.11
N ASP A 729 -21.92 7.95 -8.14
CA ASP A 729 -21.67 9.27 -8.70
C ASP A 729 -21.54 10.31 -7.57
N GLY A 730 -20.35 10.92 -7.43
CA GLY A 730 -20.16 12.11 -6.59
C GLY A 730 -20.35 11.92 -5.07
N ALA A 731 -20.38 10.69 -4.56
CA ALA A 731 -20.41 10.47 -3.11
C ALA A 731 -19.12 11.00 -2.48
N ALA A 732 -19.24 12.08 -1.70
CA ALA A 732 -18.13 12.59 -0.90
C ALA A 732 -17.62 11.50 0.07
N ASP A 733 -16.36 11.64 0.51
CA ASP A 733 -15.75 10.83 1.56
C ASP A 733 -16.35 11.14 2.95
N GLU A 734 -17.69 11.26 3.02
CA GLU A 734 -18.49 11.50 4.21
C GLU A 734 -18.40 10.30 5.17
N LEU A 735 -18.00 10.61 6.40
CA LEU A 735 -17.91 9.70 7.52
C LEU A 735 -18.35 10.42 8.80
N PRO A 736 -18.92 9.70 9.79
CA PRO A 736 -19.20 8.26 9.79
C PRO A 736 -20.41 7.89 8.92
N ARG A 737 -20.33 6.76 8.20
CA ARG A 737 -21.44 6.29 7.35
C ARG A 737 -22.59 5.74 8.18
N LYS A 738 -23.79 6.26 7.91
CA LYS A 738 -25.04 5.70 8.46
C LYS A 738 -25.34 4.33 7.81
N PRO A 739 -25.62 3.28 8.61
CA PRO A 739 -26.13 2.02 8.07
C PRO A 739 -27.40 2.25 7.26
N PHE A 740 -27.49 1.58 6.11
CA PHE A 740 -28.73 1.56 5.32
C PHE A 740 -29.69 0.49 5.85
N LEU A 741 -29.17 -0.72 6.13
CA LEU A 741 -29.89 -1.80 6.81
C LEU A 741 -29.12 -2.26 8.05
N GLY A 742 -29.84 -2.77 9.05
CA GLY A 742 -29.28 -3.24 10.31
C GLY A 742 -28.87 -2.11 11.25
N ARG A 743 -28.17 -2.46 12.33
CA ARG A 743 -27.64 -1.50 13.30
C ARG A 743 -26.17 -1.75 13.56
N TYR A 744 -25.40 -0.67 13.58
CA TYR A 744 -23.96 -0.73 13.76
C TYR A 744 -23.61 -1.38 15.11
N GLU A 745 -22.84 -2.47 15.06
CA GLU A 745 -22.39 -3.26 16.24
C GLU A 745 -23.49 -3.86 17.12
N ILE A 746 -24.75 -3.83 16.67
CA ILE A 746 -25.89 -4.39 17.42
C ILE A 746 -26.51 -5.48 16.57
N ASP A 747 -26.39 -6.73 17.02
CA ASP A 747 -27.10 -7.86 16.44
C ASP A 747 -28.53 -7.98 16.98
N GLY A 748 -29.37 -8.70 16.25
CA GLY A 748 -30.75 -8.96 16.63
C GLY A 748 -31.45 -9.82 15.57
N LYS A 749 -32.58 -10.44 15.95
CA LYS A 749 -33.32 -11.40 15.12
C LYS A 749 -34.60 -10.84 14.48
N ASP A 750 -34.99 -9.63 14.88
CA ASP A 750 -36.19 -8.97 14.35
C ASP A 750 -35.99 -8.52 12.88
N GLU A 751 -37.00 -7.86 12.32
CA GLU A 751 -37.00 -7.40 10.92
C GLU A 751 -36.02 -6.25 10.66
N ARG A 752 -35.57 -5.54 11.71
CA ARG A 752 -34.75 -4.33 11.61
C ARG A 752 -33.27 -4.59 11.92
N HIS A 753 -32.93 -5.70 12.56
CA HIS A 753 -31.58 -6.09 12.91
C HIS A 753 -31.05 -7.23 12.04
N LEU A 754 -29.73 -7.27 11.88
CA LEU A 754 -28.99 -8.32 11.16
C LEU A 754 -27.96 -8.95 12.11
N SER A 755 -27.55 -10.18 11.82
CA SER A 755 -26.53 -10.91 12.56
C SER A 755 -25.51 -11.56 11.61
N ASP A 756 -24.25 -11.09 11.63
CA ASP A 756 -23.16 -11.55 10.74
C ASP A 756 -23.57 -11.67 9.24
N PRO A 757 -24.11 -10.60 8.62
CA PRO A 757 -24.51 -10.64 7.21
C PRO A 757 -23.29 -10.89 6.31
N GLY A 758 -23.31 -12.02 5.57
CA GLY A 758 -22.15 -12.52 4.83
C GLY A 758 -22.20 -12.29 3.31
N GLY A 759 -23.38 -12.04 2.76
CA GLY A 759 -23.59 -11.98 1.31
C GLY A 759 -24.74 -11.07 0.90
N LEU A 760 -24.64 -10.54 -0.32
CA LEU A 760 -25.62 -9.64 -0.93
C LEU A 760 -25.93 -10.05 -2.36
N ALA A 761 -27.19 -9.84 -2.74
CA ALA A 761 -27.64 -9.81 -4.12
C ALA A 761 -28.77 -8.78 -4.27
N VAL A 762 -28.92 -8.24 -5.47
CA VAL A 762 -30.03 -7.35 -5.82
C VAL A 762 -30.65 -7.88 -7.10
N ASP A 763 -31.97 -7.95 -7.15
CA ASP A 763 -32.68 -8.41 -8.33
C ASP A 763 -33.06 -7.26 -9.28
N SER A 764 -33.69 -7.59 -10.41
CA SER A 764 -34.11 -6.60 -11.41
C SER A 764 -35.17 -5.62 -10.94
N LYS A 765 -35.92 -5.93 -9.86
CA LYS A 765 -36.90 -5.05 -9.22
C LYS A 765 -36.27 -4.17 -8.12
N GLY A 766 -34.97 -4.31 -7.86
CA GLY A 766 -34.26 -3.57 -6.83
C GLY A 766 -34.41 -4.13 -5.42
N ARG A 767 -35.01 -5.32 -5.26
CA ARG A 767 -35.09 -5.99 -3.96
C ARG A 767 -33.71 -6.45 -3.52
N ILE A 768 -33.38 -6.20 -2.26
CA ILE A 768 -32.06 -6.45 -1.67
C ILE A 768 -32.13 -7.72 -0.83
N TYR A 769 -31.33 -8.72 -1.21
CA TYR A 769 -31.24 -10.01 -0.53
C TYR A 769 -29.98 -10.05 0.32
N VAL A 770 -30.15 -10.26 1.61
CA VAL A 770 -29.06 -10.32 2.59
C VAL A 770 -28.98 -11.74 3.15
N ALA A 771 -27.84 -12.40 2.98
CA ALA A 771 -27.55 -13.65 3.68
C ALA A 771 -27.21 -13.32 5.15
N ASP A 772 -28.23 -13.35 6.00
CA ASP A 772 -28.20 -12.98 7.41
C ASP A 772 -27.75 -14.19 8.25
N THR A 773 -26.47 -14.53 8.09
CA THR A 773 -25.87 -15.82 8.51
C THR A 773 -26.14 -16.17 9.96
N GLY A 774 -25.96 -15.21 10.88
CA GLY A 774 -26.13 -15.40 12.32
C GLY A 774 -27.58 -15.65 12.72
N ASN A 775 -28.54 -15.19 11.92
CA ASN A 775 -29.96 -15.40 12.12
C ASN A 775 -30.53 -16.61 11.36
N GLY A 776 -29.73 -17.28 10.52
CA GLY A 776 -30.18 -18.46 9.78
C GLY A 776 -31.27 -18.14 8.75
N ARG A 777 -31.16 -17.00 8.06
CA ARG A 777 -32.14 -16.59 7.04
C ARG A 777 -31.52 -15.85 5.87
N VAL A 778 -32.21 -15.85 4.74
CA VAL A 778 -32.04 -14.83 3.69
C VAL A 778 -33.14 -13.80 3.90
N ALA A 779 -32.77 -12.61 4.37
CA ALA A 779 -33.69 -11.49 4.57
C ALA A 779 -33.78 -10.67 3.28
N VAL A 780 -35.00 -10.27 2.90
CA VAL A 780 -35.26 -9.52 1.67
C VAL A 780 -35.88 -8.18 2.01
N PHE A 781 -35.32 -7.12 1.44
CA PHE A 781 -35.74 -5.74 1.67
C PHE A 781 -36.15 -5.06 0.35
N SER A 782 -37.01 -4.05 0.45
CA SER A 782 -37.35 -3.15 -0.66
C SER A 782 -36.13 -2.28 -1.04
N PRO A 783 -36.16 -1.60 -2.20
CA PRO A 783 -35.13 -0.62 -2.58
C PRO A 783 -34.92 0.49 -1.53
N ASP A 784 -35.98 0.81 -0.78
CA ASP A 784 -36.01 1.82 0.28
C ASP A 784 -35.60 1.27 1.66
N GLY A 785 -35.40 -0.05 1.75
CA GLY A 785 -34.88 -0.73 2.94
C GLY A 785 -35.94 -1.24 3.89
N GLU A 786 -37.19 -1.31 3.46
CA GLU A 786 -38.27 -1.94 4.23
C GLU A 786 -38.16 -3.45 4.17
N PHE A 787 -38.34 -4.13 5.30
CA PHE A 787 -38.35 -5.59 5.34
C PHE A 787 -39.58 -6.13 4.61
N LEU A 788 -39.37 -7.06 3.68
CA LEU A 788 -40.45 -7.66 2.90
C LEU A 788 -40.74 -9.10 3.35
N LYS A 789 -39.70 -9.94 3.42
CA LYS A 789 -39.82 -11.37 3.70
C LYS A 789 -38.47 -11.95 4.11
N ALA A 790 -38.49 -13.13 4.71
CA ALA A 790 -37.29 -13.94 4.90
C ALA A 790 -37.53 -15.41 4.56
N ALA A 791 -36.51 -16.06 4.01
CA ALA A 791 -36.46 -17.51 3.84
C ALA A 791 -35.54 -18.13 4.90
N LYS A 792 -36.06 -19.05 5.72
CA LYS A 792 -35.26 -19.76 6.73
C LYS A 792 -34.36 -20.79 6.03
N LEU A 793 -33.06 -20.71 6.30
CA LEU A 793 -32.06 -21.63 5.78
C LEU A 793 -31.00 -21.87 6.84
N ASP A 794 -30.47 -23.07 6.93
CA ASP A 794 -29.38 -23.34 7.86
C ASP A 794 -28.10 -22.64 7.38
N THR A 795 -27.62 -21.68 8.17
CA THR A 795 -26.34 -20.98 8.00
C THR A 795 -26.11 -20.45 6.56
N PRO A 796 -26.96 -19.53 6.05
CA PRO A 796 -26.81 -18.97 4.72
C PRO A 796 -25.66 -17.97 4.72
N MET A 797 -24.62 -18.21 3.91
CA MET A 797 -23.41 -17.38 3.88
C MET A 797 -23.39 -16.41 2.71
N LEU A 798 -23.76 -16.88 1.53
CA LEU A 798 -23.71 -16.11 0.28
C LEU A 798 -25.02 -16.30 -0.48
N VAL A 799 -25.48 -15.25 -1.16
CA VAL A 799 -26.69 -15.27 -1.98
C VAL A 799 -26.42 -14.65 -3.34
N LYS A 800 -27.01 -15.22 -4.39
CA LYS A 800 -27.07 -14.67 -5.76
C LYS A 800 -28.49 -14.83 -6.30
N VAL A 801 -28.95 -13.86 -7.09
CA VAL A 801 -30.28 -13.89 -7.71
C VAL A 801 -30.13 -13.81 -9.22
N HIS A 802 -30.83 -14.68 -9.93
CA HIS A 802 -30.84 -14.67 -11.37
C HIS A 802 -31.67 -13.48 -11.88
N PRO A 803 -31.11 -12.57 -12.70
CA PRO A 803 -31.76 -11.31 -13.05
C PRO A 803 -33.04 -11.47 -13.88
N LYS A 804 -33.16 -12.56 -14.65
CA LYS A 804 -34.36 -12.85 -15.48
C LYS A 804 -35.39 -13.74 -14.78
N SER A 805 -35.02 -14.96 -14.38
CA SER A 805 -35.95 -15.91 -13.75
C SER A 805 -36.30 -15.62 -12.29
N GLY A 806 -35.52 -14.79 -11.59
CA GLY A 806 -35.71 -14.55 -10.15
C GLY A 806 -35.28 -15.71 -9.24
N ALA A 807 -34.71 -16.78 -9.79
CA ALA A 807 -34.18 -17.90 -9.01
C ALA A 807 -33.10 -17.42 -8.03
N ILE A 808 -33.13 -17.92 -6.80
CA ILE A 808 -32.23 -17.50 -5.72
C ILE A 808 -31.29 -18.66 -5.41
N TYR A 809 -29.98 -18.42 -5.45
CA TYR A 809 -28.96 -19.40 -5.11
C TYR A 809 -28.29 -19.00 -3.81
N VAL A 810 -28.32 -19.90 -2.83
CA VAL A 810 -27.81 -19.64 -1.49
C VAL A 810 -26.77 -20.70 -1.14
N LEU A 811 -25.57 -20.26 -0.79
CA LEU A 811 -24.55 -21.15 -0.28
C LEU A 811 -24.65 -21.22 1.24
N CYS A 812 -24.94 -22.42 1.74
CA CYS A 812 -25.21 -22.72 3.14
C CYS A 812 -24.08 -23.58 3.75
N GLY A 813 -23.89 -23.43 5.07
CA GLY A 813 -23.13 -24.38 5.89
C GLY A 813 -21.89 -23.81 6.58
N LYS A 814 -21.35 -24.60 7.52
CA LYS A 814 -20.10 -24.35 8.27
C LYS A 814 -19.26 -25.62 8.25
N GLY A 815 -17.93 -25.50 8.31
CA GLY A 815 -17.05 -26.65 8.50
C GLY A 815 -16.57 -27.34 7.21
N GLU A 816 -16.88 -28.64 7.05
CA GLU A 816 -16.24 -29.52 6.05
C GLU A 816 -17.05 -29.74 4.75
N ALA A 817 -18.33 -29.37 4.73
CA ALA A 817 -19.18 -29.43 3.53
C ALA A 817 -20.05 -28.18 3.43
N TYR A 818 -20.18 -27.63 2.22
CA TYR A 818 -21.11 -26.55 1.89
C TYR A 818 -22.24 -27.12 1.05
N ARG A 819 -23.43 -26.54 1.15
CA ARG A 819 -24.61 -26.92 0.36
C ARG A 819 -25.05 -25.72 -0.45
N LEU A 820 -25.09 -25.85 -1.78
CA LEU A 820 -25.64 -24.82 -2.64
C LEU A 820 -27.11 -25.15 -2.86
N VAL A 821 -28.00 -24.32 -2.33
CA VAL A 821 -29.45 -24.46 -2.39
C VAL A 821 -30.00 -23.48 -3.42
N LYS A 822 -30.85 -23.95 -4.31
CA LYS A 822 -31.66 -23.12 -5.22
C LYS A 822 -33.06 -22.99 -4.65
N LEU A 823 -33.52 -21.76 -4.44
CA LEU A 823 -34.92 -21.43 -4.17
C LEU A 823 -35.59 -20.98 -5.47
N ARG A 824 -36.88 -21.30 -5.63
CA ARG A 824 -37.61 -21.03 -6.87
C ARG A 824 -37.63 -19.55 -7.23
N SER A 825 -38.03 -18.69 -6.29
CA SER A 825 -38.16 -17.24 -6.49
C SER A 825 -38.31 -16.50 -5.16
N PHE A 826 -38.58 -15.19 -5.19
CA PHE A 826 -39.00 -14.45 -4.00
C PHE A 826 -40.44 -14.76 -3.59
N GLU A 827 -41.32 -14.82 -4.58
CA GLU A 827 -42.75 -15.04 -4.43
C GLU A 827 -42.97 -16.42 -3.78
N ASP A 828 -42.29 -17.44 -4.31
CA ASP A 828 -42.17 -18.79 -3.75
C ASP A 828 -40.69 -19.10 -3.40
N PRO A 829 -40.26 -18.92 -2.14
CA PRO A 829 -38.89 -19.22 -1.71
C PRO A 829 -38.68 -20.69 -1.33
N SER A 830 -39.46 -21.62 -1.88
CA SER A 830 -39.29 -23.06 -1.64
C SER A 830 -37.98 -23.57 -2.26
N PRO A 831 -37.20 -24.41 -1.56
CA PRO A 831 -36.05 -25.10 -2.14
C PRO A 831 -36.48 -26.04 -3.27
N VAL A 832 -35.84 -25.93 -4.43
CA VAL A 832 -36.17 -26.74 -5.62
C VAL A 832 -35.01 -27.62 -6.08
N ALA A 833 -33.78 -27.27 -5.70
CA ALA A 833 -32.62 -28.08 -6.00
C ALA A 833 -31.51 -27.82 -4.97
N GLU A 834 -30.68 -28.82 -4.74
CA GLU A 834 -29.52 -28.70 -3.85
C GLU A 834 -28.36 -29.52 -4.40
N VAL A 835 -27.14 -29.04 -4.18
CA VAL A 835 -25.93 -29.84 -4.40
C VAL A 835 -24.91 -29.61 -3.28
N THR A 836 -24.31 -30.70 -2.82
CA THR A 836 -23.21 -30.63 -1.85
C THR A 836 -21.91 -30.26 -2.56
N VAL A 837 -21.27 -29.19 -2.09
CA VAL A 837 -19.95 -28.74 -2.52
C VAL A 837 -18.94 -29.13 -1.45
N THR A 838 -18.13 -30.15 -1.74
CA THR A 838 -17.12 -30.64 -0.80
C THR A 838 -15.98 -29.64 -0.66
N ARG A 839 -15.57 -29.36 0.59
CA ARG A 839 -14.37 -28.56 0.85
C ARG A 839 -13.12 -29.30 0.39
N GLY A 840 -12.07 -28.56 0.03
CA GLY A 840 -10.75 -29.15 -0.19
C GLY A 840 -10.30 -29.98 1.03
N LYS A 841 -9.90 -31.24 0.80
CA LYS A 841 -9.47 -32.18 1.86
C LYS A 841 -8.16 -31.77 2.54
N ASN A 842 -7.42 -30.79 1.99
CA ASN A 842 -6.15 -30.38 2.56
C ASN A 842 -6.37 -29.58 3.84
N ARG A 843 -5.59 -29.89 4.88
CA ARG A 843 -5.56 -29.08 6.12
C ARG A 843 -5.30 -27.59 5.86
N ARG A 844 -4.63 -27.25 4.76
CA ARG A 844 -4.37 -25.87 4.31
C ARG A 844 -5.64 -25.13 3.91
N ASP A 845 -6.68 -25.82 3.45
CA ASP A 845 -7.95 -25.25 3.01
C ASP A 845 -8.88 -24.88 4.19
N ARG A 846 -8.55 -25.31 5.42
CA ARG A 846 -9.29 -24.93 6.63
C ARG A 846 -9.14 -23.43 6.91
N GLY A 847 -10.28 -22.76 7.14
CA GLY A 847 -10.37 -21.31 7.35
C GLY A 847 -10.23 -20.45 6.09
N HIS A 848 -10.13 -21.06 4.90
CA HIS A 848 -10.22 -20.33 3.63
C HIS A 848 -11.65 -19.80 3.39
N PRO A 849 -11.82 -18.57 2.85
CA PRO A 849 -13.15 -18.06 2.50
C PRO A 849 -13.82 -18.93 1.44
N THR A 850 -15.15 -19.01 1.53
CA THR A 850 -15.99 -19.59 0.48
C THR A 850 -16.49 -18.47 -0.42
N LEU A 851 -16.52 -18.68 -1.73
CA LEU A 851 -16.92 -17.65 -2.70
C LEU A 851 -17.94 -18.20 -3.71
N LEU A 852 -18.81 -17.32 -4.23
CA LEU A 852 -19.90 -17.67 -5.13
C LEU A 852 -20.10 -16.58 -6.20
N ALA A 853 -19.98 -16.94 -7.47
CA ALA A 853 -20.36 -16.08 -8.58
C ALA A 853 -21.44 -16.77 -9.45
N LEU A 854 -22.37 -15.97 -9.99
CA LEU A 854 -23.45 -16.43 -10.85
C LEU A 854 -23.25 -15.88 -12.26
N ASP A 855 -23.08 -16.76 -13.22
CA ASP A 855 -23.15 -16.44 -14.63
C ASP A 855 -24.57 -16.69 -15.16
N ALA A 856 -25.27 -15.58 -15.41
CA ALA A 856 -26.61 -15.53 -15.99
C ALA A 856 -26.61 -15.03 -17.46
N SER A 857 -25.45 -15.07 -18.14
CA SER A 857 -25.31 -14.58 -19.52
C SER A 857 -25.96 -15.49 -20.56
N ALA A 858 -26.02 -16.80 -20.29
CA ALA A 858 -26.62 -17.80 -21.17
C ALA A 858 -27.97 -18.30 -20.62
N THR A 859 -28.77 -18.94 -21.49
CA THR A 859 -30.06 -19.54 -21.12
C THR A 859 -29.93 -20.53 -19.97
N GLN A 860 -28.83 -21.30 -19.93
CA GLN A 860 -28.52 -22.19 -18.83
C GLN A 860 -27.68 -21.44 -17.77
N PRO A 861 -28.21 -21.22 -16.55
CA PRO A 861 -27.46 -20.57 -15.48
C PRO A 861 -26.29 -21.44 -15.01
N LEU A 862 -25.21 -20.76 -14.63
CA LEU A 862 -23.98 -21.39 -14.19
C LEU A 862 -23.46 -20.71 -12.93
N LEU A 863 -23.08 -21.49 -11.91
CA LEU A 863 -22.48 -20.97 -10.69
C LEU A 863 -21.03 -21.42 -10.55
N TRP A 864 -20.19 -20.50 -10.10
CA TRP A 864 -18.79 -20.75 -9.78
C TRP A 864 -18.62 -20.70 -8.27
N VAL A 865 -18.10 -21.79 -7.68
CA VAL A 865 -17.95 -21.95 -6.24
C VAL A 865 -16.50 -22.23 -5.88
N ALA A 866 -15.87 -21.35 -5.10
CA ALA A 866 -14.59 -21.64 -4.48
C ALA A 866 -14.81 -22.12 -3.04
N ALA A 867 -14.48 -23.39 -2.78
CA ALA A 867 -14.57 -24.04 -1.46
C ALA A 867 -13.21 -24.56 -0.96
N GLY A 868 -12.12 -23.96 -1.43
CA GLY A 868 -10.74 -24.31 -1.12
C GLY A 868 -9.79 -23.24 -1.66
N ARG A 869 -8.48 -23.38 -1.39
CA ARG A 869 -7.49 -22.37 -1.81
C ARG A 869 -7.43 -22.23 -3.31
N GLU A 870 -7.17 -23.33 -4.01
CA GLU A 870 -6.73 -23.35 -5.42
C GLU A 870 -7.77 -23.99 -6.35
N SER A 871 -9.05 -24.00 -5.95
CA SER A 871 -10.10 -24.66 -6.72
C SER A 871 -11.33 -23.79 -6.91
N VAL A 872 -11.83 -23.76 -8.14
CA VAL A 872 -13.10 -23.10 -8.48
C VAL A 872 -13.96 -24.11 -9.22
N ARG A 873 -15.01 -24.59 -8.55
CA ARG A 873 -15.92 -25.60 -9.09
C ARG A 873 -17.03 -24.94 -9.89
N GLN A 874 -17.52 -25.67 -10.88
CA GLN A 874 -18.58 -25.24 -11.77
C GLN A 874 -19.85 -26.04 -11.47
N ILE A 875 -20.92 -25.35 -11.08
CA ILE A 875 -22.24 -25.94 -10.84
C ILE A 875 -23.21 -25.45 -11.92
N VAL A 876 -23.82 -26.37 -12.65
CA VAL A 876 -24.80 -26.07 -13.68
C VAL A 876 -26.21 -26.20 -13.12
N ASP A 877 -27.05 -25.20 -13.38
CA ASP A 877 -28.49 -25.28 -13.09
C ASP A 877 -29.23 -25.95 -14.25
N ARG A 878 -29.92 -27.06 -13.98
CA ARG A 878 -30.74 -27.81 -14.94
C ARG A 878 -32.25 -27.66 -14.66
N GLY A 879 -32.66 -26.59 -13.99
CA GLY A 879 -34.04 -26.39 -13.56
C GLY A 879 -34.26 -26.93 -12.16
N GLU A 880 -34.76 -28.16 -12.04
CA GLU A 880 -35.07 -28.81 -10.76
C GLU A 880 -33.87 -29.59 -10.18
N THR A 881 -32.69 -29.50 -10.80
CA THR A 881 -31.44 -30.10 -10.28
C THR A 881 -30.24 -29.16 -10.44
N LEU A 882 -29.27 -29.28 -9.53
CA LEU A 882 -27.96 -28.65 -9.62
C LEU A 882 -26.90 -29.72 -9.86
N GLN A 883 -26.08 -29.55 -10.90
CA GLN A 883 -25.05 -30.51 -11.27
C GLN A 883 -23.64 -29.94 -11.06
N ASP A 884 -22.85 -30.55 -10.17
CA ASP A 884 -21.43 -30.23 -10.03
C ASP A 884 -20.61 -30.87 -11.17
N ARG A 885 -20.03 -30.04 -12.04
CA ARG A 885 -19.16 -30.48 -13.15
C ARG A 885 -17.68 -30.57 -12.77
N GLY A 886 -17.34 -30.28 -11.50
CA GLY A 886 -15.98 -30.25 -10.98
C GLY A 886 -15.27 -28.93 -11.28
N ASP A 887 -13.94 -28.97 -11.29
CA ASP A 887 -13.09 -27.78 -11.51
C ASP A 887 -12.53 -27.78 -12.94
N PRO A 888 -13.16 -27.07 -13.90
CA PRO A 888 -12.72 -27.06 -15.29
C PRO A 888 -11.40 -26.32 -15.48
N ILE A 889 -11.06 -25.37 -14.60
CA ILE A 889 -9.80 -24.63 -14.66
C ILE A 889 -8.65 -25.58 -14.28
N ARG A 890 -8.77 -26.27 -13.15
CA ARG A 890 -7.74 -27.20 -12.67
C ARG A 890 -7.58 -28.43 -13.56
N ARG A 891 -8.62 -28.88 -14.27
CA ARG A 891 -8.49 -29.98 -15.27
C ARG A 891 -7.55 -29.63 -16.43
N ARG A 892 -7.38 -28.34 -16.72
CA ARG A 892 -6.48 -27.84 -17.79
C ARG A 892 -5.07 -27.55 -17.29
N PHE A 893 -4.81 -27.70 -15.99
CA PHE A 893 -3.49 -27.49 -15.42
C PHE A 893 -2.56 -28.67 -15.76
N GLU A 894 -1.50 -28.39 -16.52
CA GLU A 894 -0.44 -29.37 -16.78
C GLU A 894 0.59 -29.35 -15.63
N LYS A 895 0.74 -30.48 -14.91
CA LYS A 895 1.83 -30.64 -13.94
C LYS A 895 3.17 -30.78 -14.68
N ARG A 896 3.81 -29.67 -15.05
CA ARG A 896 5.19 -29.67 -15.53
C ARG A 896 6.14 -29.82 -14.35
N GLY A 897 7.08 -30.77 -14.46
CA GLY A 897 7.98 -31.17 -13.37
C GLY A 897 8.73 -30.00 -12.73
N GLY A 898 8.58 -29.86 -11.40
CA GLY A 898 9.52 -29.16 -10.52
C GLY A 898 9.56 -27.63 -10.52
N SER A 899 9.06 -26.91 -11.52
CA SER A 899 9.24 -25.44 -11.52
C SER A 899 8.12 -24.72 -10.74
N ASP A 900 8.39 -24.40 -9.48
CA ASP A 900 7.58 -23.48 -8.65
C ASP A 900 7.84 -21.99 -8.94
N ILE A 901 8.52 -21.71 -10.05
CA ILE A 901 8.90 -20.36 -10.47
C ILE A 901 7.64 -19.66 -11.01
N PRO A 902 7.25 -18.50 -10.44
CA PRO A 902 6.21 -17.66 -11.05
C PRO A 902 6.62 -17.30 -12.48
N ASN A 903 5.64 -16.93 -13.30
CA ASN A 903 5.87 -15.96 -14.37
C ASN A 903 6.45 -14.67 -13.75
N SER A 904 7.75 -14.67 -13.47
CA SER A 904 8.56 -13.47 -13.54
C SER A 904 8.63 -13.11 -15.02
N PHE A 905 8.63 -11.83 -15.34
CA PHE A 905 8.72 -11.26 -16.69
C PHE A 905 9.97 -11.68 -17.51
N ARG A 906 10.62 -12.80 -17.19
CA ARG A 906 11.80 -13.38 -17.85
C ARG A 906 11.48 -14.51 -18.83
N THR A 907 10.21 -14.78 -19.11
CA THR A 907 9.81 -15.92 -19.94
C THR A 907 9.27 -15.46 -21.29
N PHE A 908 10.11 -15.56 -22.30
CA PHE A 908 9.72 -15.47 -23.70
C PHE A 908 10.40 -16.63 -24.43
N GLU A 909 9.63 -17.37 -25.21
CA GLU A 909 10.17 -18.11 -26.33
C GLU A 909 9.76 -17.33 -27.58
N ILE A 910 10.75 -16.78 -28.27
CA ILE A 910 10.57 -16.16 -29.58
C ILE A 910 10.91 -17.25 -30.57
N SER A 911 9.92 -17.77 -31.29
CA SER A 911 10.20 -18.49 -32.53
C SER A 911 10.08 -17.50 -33.67
N HIS A 912 11.10 -17.43 -34.51
CA HIS A 912 11.00 -16.78 -35.80
C HIS A 912 10.28 -17.75 -36.73
N THR A 913 9.23 -17.28 -37.40
CA THR A 913 8.57 -18.00 -38.50
C THR A 913 8.72 -17.19 -39.77
#